data_AF-A0A562Q8A1-F1
#
_entry.id   AF-A0A562Q8A1-F1
#
_cell.length_a   1.000
_cell.length_b   1.000
_cell.length_c   1.000
_cell.angle_alpha   90.00
_cell.angle_beta   90.00
_cell.angle_gamma   90.00
#
_symmetry.space_group_name_H-M   'P 1'
#
loop_
_entity.id
_entity.type
_entity.pdbx_description
1 polymer ?
#
loop_
_entity_poly.entity_id
_entity_poly.type
_entity_poly.pdbx_seq_one_letter_code
_entity_poly.pdbx_strand_id
1 'polypeptide(L)'
;MTNTVGSTSPRDLYENAKNLDYLLNGQNPFYPDRFGRMKESWSGMQAEFRAAQNGRQAQFDAFLMASGYQSLGTYAAGISITAHNQYVIYNGLPYSLSASTAIPYTTTGDWASESSKFILRGDDVLRQDLANTADPSKGAALIAGVGRIASTISALRAMSAGNSKSALVLGYSTAGDGGSGNFYRDTTDTTSADNGITTIVGADGTRWKLEHDGHVDLYQAGCVADGATDNTAKIQALINLAIATDGFEIIVPLVGPGKSFRATSTLTINAGVRIRGEGCEPHSVVNGSGQNTRGQGSWLFFDHTGIGFTITASSSLDSTSAATGVRFSGIGTVRRHTLVTGATTTFSPTQADFDFDINNADVSIEDVTMLNPYKGIRLVNGSFGRLTIRGLRGQPLSRGIVIEESYDTCRVIDVQFWPFWSHDQRVWNYTLANLRSYVSMRNDNPFYQNIFSIFHYIGFNILGTTAGTTNKAKIFGADIDRGVYGFVQDESSSGASALFIGFSAQGETGVSEENSGILTSGTNGEFTFESPDLRVYNANCIRVYGTGNSVVINNPKLATFNQANSNFPAIEAGPDNRVDVTGYPRIGDTNGGAYYGGVGILRAPGESGSTTATTSAAGQVIVQHGAGFTPKRVFISMTGGGDGATSQVITKTDTSFTVNFFIGATALVNSSVSFDWEVKF
;
A
#
# COMPACT_ATOMS: atom_id res chain seq x y z
N MET A 1 15.97 119.55 42.54
CA MET A 1 15.80 118.12 42.85
C MET A 1 16.12 117.33 41.60
N THR A 2 16.98 116.32 41.69
CA THR A 2 17.53 115.56 40.55
C THR A 2 16.56 114.45 40.13
N ASN A 3 16.20 114.38 38.84
CA ASN A 3 15.35 113.36 38.24
C ASN A 3 16.12 112.01 38.17
N THR A 4 16.03 111.19 39.23
CA THR A 4 16.75 109.90 39.35
C THR A 4 15.79 108.70 39.38
N VAL A 5 16.27 107.51 38.99
CA VAL A 5 15.52 106.24 39.10
C VAL A 5 15.19 105.95 40.57
N GLY A 6 13.93 105.60 40.86
CA GLY A 6 13.42 105.46 42.24
C GLY A 6 12.93 106.76 42.90
N SER A 7 12.94 107.90 42.19
CA SER A 7 12.40 109.17 42.68
C SER A 7 10.91 109.07 43.07
N THR A 8 10.58 109.60 44.25
CA THR A 8 9.21 109.71 44.79
C THR A 8 8.58 111.09 44.56
N SER A 9 9.24 111.96 43.78
CA SER A 9 8.71 113.28 43.40
C SER A 9 7.38 113.13 42.64
N PRO A 10 6.33 113.90 42.98
CA PRO A 10 5.04 113.84 42.29
C PRO A 10 5.13 114.08 40.78
N ARG A 11 6.06 114.95 40.34
CA ARG A 11 6.30 115.21 38.91
C ARG A 11 6.82 113.97 38.18
N ASP A 12 7.79 113.30 38.77
CA ASP A 12 8.43 112.13 38.15
C ASP A 12 7.50 110.91 38.15
N LEU A 13 6.58 110.81 39.14
CA LEU A 13 5.51 109.82 39.17
C LEU A 13 4.46 110.07 38.08
N TYR A 14 4.03 111.33 37.89
CA TYR A 14 3.10 111.70 36.82
C TYR A 14 3.71 111.46 35.43
N GLU A 15 4.97 111.86 35.21
CA GLU A 15 5.68 111.61 33.95
C GLU A 15 5.82 110.11 33.68
N ASN A 16 6.13 109.29 34.70
CA ASN A 16 6.14 107.83 34.55
C ASN A 16 4.78 107.24 34.21
N ALA A 17 3.70 107.66 34.88
CA ALA A 17 2.36 107.16 34.61
C ALA A 17 1.90 107.52 33.20
N LYS A 18 2.14 108.75 32.76
CA LYS A 18 1.85 109.22 31.40
C LYS A 18 2.68 108.48 30.35
N ASN A 19 3.97 108.26 30.60
CA ASN A 19 4.81 107.53 29.66
C ASN A 19 4.46 106.05 29.59
N LEU A 20 4.07 105.42 30.71
CA LEU A 20 3.57 104.06 30.72
C LEU A 20 2.25 103.95 29.93
N ASP A 21 1.33 104.90 30.09
CA ASP A 21 0.10 104.96 29.31
C ASP A 21 0.40 105.09 27.81
N TYR A 22 1.34 105.95 27.40
CA TYR A 22 1.76 106.02 26.00
C TYR A 22 2.47 104.75 25.52
N LEU A 23 3.29 104.11 26.35
CA LEU A 23 3.96 102.87 25.98
C LEU A 23 2.97 101.71 25.83
N LEU A 24 1.88 101.66 26.60
CA LEU A 24 0.90 100.58 26.53
C LEU A 24 -0.23 100.84 25.52
N ASN A 25 -0.76 102.07 25.49
CA ASN A 25 -1.98 102.43 24.75
C ASN A 25 -1.72 103.36 23.55
N GLY A 26 -0.50 103.89 23.42
CA GLY A 26 -0.13 104.77 22.31
C GLY A 26 0.02 104.03 20.99
N GLN A 27 -0.33 104.71 19.90
CA GLN A 27 -0.32 104.15 18.54
C GLN A 27 1.08 104.10 17.91
N ASN A 28 1.98 105.00 18.32
CA ASN A 28 3.32 105.07 17.74
C ASN A 28 4.20 103.90 18.22
N PRO A 29 5.13 103.41 17.38
CA PRO A 29 6.00 102.29 17.74
C PRO A 29 6.98 102.62 18.86
N PHE A 30 7.31 103.90 19.04
CA PHE A 30 8.21 104.37 20.09
C PHE A 30 7.64 105.60 20.79
N TYR A 31 7.83 105.65 22.10
CA TYR A 31 7.57 106.82 22.93
C TYR A 31 8.76 107.10 23.86
N PRO A 32 9.09 108.38 24.14
CA PRO A 32 10.16 108.71 25.05
C PRO A 32 9.78 108.34 26.50
N ASP A 33 10.71 107.77 27.24
CA ASP A 33 10.60 107.66 28.69
C ASP A 33 10.79 109.02 29.38
N ARG A 34 10.70 109.06 30.72
CA ARG A 34 10.84 110.31 31.48
C ARG A 34 12.26 110.92 31.43
N PHE A 35 13.21 110.22 30.83
CA PHE A 35 14.57 110.69 30.55
C PHE A 35 14.76 111.06 29.07
N GLY A 36 13.68 111.07 28.28
CA GLY A 36 13.70 111.39 26.85
C GLY A 36 14.19 110.26 25.95
N ARG A 37 14.45 109.06 26.48
CA ARG A 37 14.94 107.93 25.68
C ARG A 37 13.77 107.20 25.05
N MET A 38 13.80 107.01 23.75
CA MET A 38 12.76 106.26 23.04
C MET A 38 12.71 104.81 23.54
N LYS A 39 11.54 104.39 23.97
CA LYS A 39 11.20 103.03 24.35
C LYS A 39 10.14 102.52 23.41
N GLU A 40 10.27 101.24 23.08
CA GLU A 40 9.31 100.57 22.23
C GLU A 40 7.98 100.42 22.98
N SER A 41 6.90 100.78 22.31
CA SER A 41 5.55 100.64 22.83
C SER A 41 5.03 99.22 22.60
N TRP A 42 3.90 98.89 23.21
CA TRP A 42 3.14 97.67 22.94
C TRP A 42 2.71 97.57 21.47
N SER A 43 2.42 98.71 20.83
CA SER A 43 2.15 98.79 19.38
C SER A 43 3.40 98.43 18.56
N GLY A 44 4.58 98.95 18.95
CA GLY A 44 5.88 98.60 18.34
C GLY A 44 6.18 97.10 18.45
N MET A 45 6.11 96.56 19.66
CA MET A 45 6.37 95.14 19.93
C MET A 45 5.42 94.21 19.14
N GLN A 46 4.14 94.58 18.99
CA GLN A 46 3.20 93.83 18.16
C GLN A 46 3.56 93.89 16.68
N ALA A 47 4.02 95.04 16.18
CA ALA A 47 4.42 95.20 14.78
C ALA A 47 5.67 94.37 14.47
N GLU A 48 6.69 94.40 15.33
CA GLU A 48 7.89 93.58 15.19
C GLU A 48 7.58 92.07 15.27
N PHE A 49 6.71 91.67 16.21
CA PHE A 49 6.27 90.28 16.29
C PHE A 49 5.58 89.82 15.00
N ARG A 50 4.67 90.61 14.43
CA ARG A 50 4.01 90.30 13.14
C ARG A 50 5.01 90.23 11.99
N ALA A 51 5.97 91.16 11.93
CA ALA A 51 7.02 91.15 10.91
C ALA A 51 7.88 89.88 11.01
N ALA A 52 8.25 89.47 12.23
CA ALA A 52 8.98 88.22 12.47
C ALA A 52 8.17 86.97 12.11
N GLN A 53 6.85 86.95 12.37
CA GLN A 53 5.97 85.85 11.93
C GLN A 53 5.89 85.78 10.39
N ASN A 54 5.70 86.91 9.72
CA ASN A 54 5.67 86.96 8.25
C ASN A 54 7.02 86.54 7.63
N GLY A 55 8.13 86.93 8.25
CA GLY A 55 9.47 86.52 7.82
C GLY A 55 9.68 85.00 7.93
N ARG A 56 9.26 84.38 9.04
CA ARG A 56 9.30 82.92 9.20
C ARG A 56 8.38 82.20 8.21
N GLN A 57 7.17 82.71 7.99
CA GLN A 57 6.24 82.15 7.00
C GLN A 57 6.83 82.19 5.59
N ALA A 58 7.38 83.33 5.17
CA ALA A 58 7.98 83.48 3.84
C ALA A 58 9.20 82.57 3.64
N GLN A 59 10.03 82.42 4.67
CA GLN A 59 11.17 81.49 4.64
C GLN A 59 10.70 80.03 4.56
N PHE A 60 9.64 79.67 5.29
CA PHE A 60 9.06 78.33 5.26
C PHE A 60 8.42 78.02 3.90
N ASP A 61 7.69 78.98 3.31
CA ASP A 61 7.10 78.83 1.98
C ASP A 61 8.17 78.70 0.89
N ALA A 62 9.27 79.47 0.99
CA ALA A 62 10.40 79.36 0.08
C ALA A 62 11.10 77.99 0.18
N PHE A 63 11.26 77.46 1.39
CA PHE A 63 11.79 76.11 1.62
C PHE A 63 10.86 75.04 1.02
N LEU A 64 9.54 75.14 1.26
CA LEU A 64 8.54 74.24 0.69
C LEU A 64 8.62 74.19 -0.84
N MET A 65 8.65 75.36 -1.50
CA MET A 65 8.77 75.43 -2.96
C MET A 65 10.09 74.84 -3.48
N ALA A 66 11.21 75.04 -2.77
CA ALA A 66 12.51 74.52 -3.18
C ALA A 66 12.71 73.02 -2.88
N SER A 67 11.93 72.46 -1.95
CA SER A 67 12.07 71.07 -1.51
C SER A 67 11.35 70.04 -2.38
N GLY A 68 10.41 70.46 -3.24
CA GLY A 68 9.69 69.58 -4.15
C GLY A 68 10.59 68.97 -5.23
N TYR A 69 10.20 67.80 -5.75
CA TYR A 69 10.92 67.19 -6.88
C TYR A 69 10.72 67.98 -8.17
N GLN A 70 11.80 68.18 -8.93
CA GLN A 70 11.80 68.98 -10.15
C GLN A 70 12.23 68.12 -11.36
N SER A 71 11.34 67.96 -12.33
CA SER A 71 11.66 67.32 -13.61
C SER A 71 12.51 68.24 -14.48
N LEU A 72 13.61 67.71 -15.03
CA LEU A 72 14.45 68.36 -16.04
C LEU A 72 14.14 67.89 -17.47
N GLY A 73 13.07 67.09 -17.64
CA GLY A 73 12.64 66.58 -18.93
C GLY A 73 13.31 65.26 -19.33
N THR A 74 13.12 64.86 -20.60
CA THR A 74 13.70 63.62 -21.15
C THR A 74 15.22 63.69 -21.15
N TYR A 75 15.87 62.62 -20.70
CA TYR A 75 17.31 62.47 -20.71
C TYR A 75 17.89 62.72 -22.11
N ALA A 76 18.87 63.62 -22.18
CA ALA A 76 19.61 64.00 -23.36
C ALA A 76 21.01 64.49 -22.93
N ALA A 77 21.92 64.71 -23.87
CA ALA A 77 23.22 65.33 -23.58
C ALA A 77 23.05 66.76 -23.06
N GLY A 78 23.88 67.19 -22.11
CA GLY A 78 23.99 68.59 -21.69
C GLY A 78 22.99 69.06 -20.63
N ILE A 79 22.23 68.16 -19.99
CA ILE A 79 21.30 68.52 -18.91
C ILE A 79 22.09 68.71 -17.62
N SER A 80 21.99 69.89 -17.01
CA SER A 80 22.66 70.23 -15.75
C SER A 80 21.77 69.92 -14.56
N ILE A 81 22.22 68.99 -13.72
CA ILE A 81 21.57 68.57 -12.47
C ILE A 81 22.34 69.24 -11.33
N THR A 82 21.71 70.21 -10.68
CA THR A 82 22.33 71.07 -9.67
C THR A 82 21.86 70.75 -8.25
N ALA A 83 20.84 69.92 -8.10
CA ALA A 83 20.32 69.49 -6.81
C ALA A 83 19.78 68.05 -6.86
N HIS A 84 19.84 67.33 -5.74
CA HIS A 84 19.40 65.93 -5.67
C HIS A 84 17.87 65.74 -5.72
N ASN A 85 17.07 66.80 -5.59
CA ASN A 85 15.62 66.77 -5.83
C ASN A 85 15.26 66.94 -7.32
N GLN A 86 16.25 67.10 -8.20
CA GLN A 86 16.04 67.10 -9.64
C GLN A 86 16.09 65.68 -10.23
N TYR A 87 15.37 65.45 -11.32
CA TYR A 87 15.37 64.17 -12.03
C TYR A 87 15.19 64.35 -13.53
N VAL A 88 15.65 63.37 -14.30
CA VAL A 88 15.47 63.25 -15.76
C VAL A 88 14.57 62.05 -16.07
N ILE A 89 13.88 62.05 -17.20
CA ILE A 89 13.08 60.93 -17.67
C ILE A 89 13.88 60.12 -18.70
N TYR A 90 14.19 58.86 -18.41
CA TYR A 90 14.82 57.95 -19.37
C TYR A 90 13.90 56.76 -19.60
N ASN A 91 13.54 56.48 -20.87
CA ASN A 91 12.58 55.44 -21.26
C ASN A 91 11.25 55.48 -20.47
N GLY A 92 10.73 56.69 -20.22
CA GLY A 92 9.47 56.89 -19.49
C GLY A 92 9.55 56.77 -17.97
N LEU A 93 10.73 56.51 -17.40
CA LEU A 93 10.95 56.35 -15.97
C LEU A 93 11.78 57.51 -15.38
N PRO A 94 11.47 57.98 -14.15
CA PRO A 94 12.19 59.09 -13.52
C PRO A 94 13.48 58.62 -12.84
N TYR A 95 14.60 59.28 -13.14
CA TYR A 95 15.91 59.00 -12.56
C TYR A 95 16.51 60.26 -11.91
N SER A 96 16.88 60.17 -10.64
CA SER A 96 17.66 61.19 -9.94
C SER A 96 19.13 60.81 -9.90
N LEU A 97 20.00 61.80 -9.70
CA LEU A 97 21.42 61.54 -9.48
C LEU A 97 21.63 60.84 -8.13
N SER A 98 22.47 59.80 -8.11
CA SER A 98 22.88 59.12 -6.89
C SER A 98 23.50 60.12 -5.89
N ALA A 99 23.28 59.89 -4.59
CA ALA A 99 23.92 60.69 -3.54
C ALA A 99 25.45 60.60 -3.55
N SER A 100 26.01 59.57 -4.18
CA SER A 100 27.46 59.39 -4.35
C SER A 100 28.04 60.17 -5.54
N THR A 101 27.21 60.72 -6.42
CA THR A 101 27.66 61.52 -7.56
C THR A 101 27.60 63.00 -7.18
N ALA A 102 28.72 63.71 -7.31
CA ALA A 102 28.78 65.12 -6.99
C ALA A 102 27.87 65.96 -7.89
N ILE A 103 27.15 66.90 -7.29
CA ILE A 103 26.44 67.99 -7.97
C ILE A 103 27.33 69.25 -8.01
N PRO A 104 27.27 70.07 -9.08
CA PRO A 104 26.44 69.88 -10.27
C PRO A 104 26.98 68.78 -11.21
N TYR A 105 26.08 68.02 -11.83
CA TYR A 105 26.40 67.00 -12.82
C TYR A 105 25.78 67.35 -14.17
N THR A 106 26.53 67.20 -15.26
CA THR A 106 26.02 67.39 -16.62
C THR A 106 25.95 66.05 -17.34
N THR A 107 24.78 65.67 -17.83
CA THR A 107 24.58 64.42 -18.58
C THR A 107 25.44 64.38 -19.86
N THR A 108 26.07 63.25 -20.14
CA THR A 108 26.85 63.06 -21.38
C THR A 108 25.95 62.79 -22.57
N GLY A 109 24.74 62.28 -22.34
CA GLY A 109 23.82 61.80 -23.38
C GLY A 109 24.05 60.35 -23.79
N ASP A 110 25.09 59.69 -23.27
CA ASP A 110 25.34 58.25 -23.44
C ASP A 110 24.96 57.50 -22.16
N TRP A 111 23.72 57.02 -22.11
CA TRP A 111 23.18 56.34 -20.93
C TRP A 111 24.01 55.12 -20.51
N ALA A 112 24.54 54.34 -21.46
CA ALA A 112 25.30 53.14 -21.14
C ALA A 112 26.57 53.48 -20.33
N SER A 113 27.19 54.64 -20.61
CA SER A 113 28.40 55.11 -19.93
C SER A 113 28.17 55.69 -18.53
N GLU A 114 26.97 56.19 -18.23
CA GLU A 114 26.71 56.96 -17.01
C GLU A 114 25.51 56.50 -16.17
N SER A 115 24.78 55.47 -16.61
CA SER A 115 23.59 54.93 -15.91
C SER A 115 23.85 54.56 -14.45
N SER A 116 25.06 54.12 -14.09
CA SER A 116 25.45 53.80 -12.71
C SER A 116 25.48 55.01 -11.76
N LYS A 117 25.48 56.24 -12.29
CA LYS A 117 25.41 57.48 -11.51
C LYS A 117 23.98 57.91 -11.19
N PHE A 118 22.99 57.22 -11.73
CA PHE A 118 21.57 57.52 -11.60
C PHE A 118 20.85 56.44 -10.78
N ILE A 119 19.83 56.87 -10.03
CA ILE A 119 18.94 56.00 -9.26
C ILE A 119 17.50 56.19 -9.75
N LEU A 120 16.81 55.08 -10.00
CA LEU A 120 15.39 55.08 -10.36
C LEU A 120 14.56 55.60 -9.18
N ARG A 121 13.59 56.48 -9.45
CA ARG A 121 12.69 57.08 -8.46
C ARG A 121 11.26 56.53 -8.56
N GLY A 122 11.16 55.24 -8.89
CA GLY A 122 9.92 54.56 -9.28
C GLY A 122 9.36 53.57 -8.26
N ASP A 123 9.47 53.82 -6.96
CA ASP A 123 8.98 52.90 -5.91
C ASP A 123 7.51 52.51 -6.09
N ASP A 124 6.66 53.42 -6.60
CA ASP A 124 5.25 53.13 -6.87
C ASP A 124 5.07 52.11 -7.99
N VAL A 125 5.91 52.17 -9.04
CA VAL A 125 5.92 51.20 -10.14
C VAL A 125 6.43 49.85 -9.66
N LEU A 126 7.53 49.83 -8.91
CA LEU A 126 8.06 48.59 -8.33
C LEU A 126 7.04 47.96 -7.37
N ARG A 127 6.37 48.75 -6.53
CA ARG A 127 5.31 48.24 -5.63
C ARG A 127 4.11 47.72 -6.41
N GLN A 128 3.70 48.39 -7.48
CA GLN A 128 2.62 47.94 -8.35
C GLN A 128 2.98 46.63 -9.05
N ASP A 129 4.21 46.50 -9.55
CA ASP A 129 4.67 45.28 -10.19
C ASP A 129 4.89 44.14 -9.19
N LEU A 130 5.40 44.42 -7.98
CA LEU A 130 5.53 43.43 -6.91
C LEU A 130 4.16 42.94 -6.40
N ALA A 131 3.15 43.81 -6.38
CA ALA A 131 1.77 43.47 -6.01
C ALA A 131 1.00 42.75 -7.14
N ASN A 132 1.57 42.63 -8.33
CA ASN A 132 0.90 42.03 -9.48
C ASN A 132 0.88 40.49 -9.38
N THR A 133 -0.31 39.93 -9.24
CA THR A 133 -0.55 38.48 -9.16
C THR A 133 -1.02 37.86 -10.48
N ALA A 134 -1.18 38.66 -11.54
CA ALA A 134 -1.76 38.24 -12.81
C ALA A 134 -0.71 38.03 -13.91
N ASP A 135 0.36 38.83 -13.92
CA ASP A 135 1.42 38.78 -14.91
C ASP A 135 2.58 37.88 -14.42
N PRO A 136 2.89 36.75 -15.11
CA PRO A 136 3.95 35.83 -14.70
C PRO A 136 5.36 36.40 -14.88
N SER A 137 5.54 37.59 -15.44
CA SER A 137 6.83 38.30 -15.50
C SER A 137 7.04 39.29 -14.34
N LYS A 138 6.02 39.49 -13.48
CA LYS A 138 6.02 40.44 -12.36
C LYS A 138 6.00 39.72 -11.00
N GLY A 139 5.71 40.44 -9.92
CA GLY A 139 5.66 39.87 -8.58
C GLY A 139 6.98 39.21 -8.17
N ALA A 140 6.91 37.94 -7.78
CA ALA A 140 8.08 37.14 -7.41
C ALA A 140 9.12 37.00 -8.53
N ALA A 141 8.72 37.11 -9.81
CA ALA A 141 9.66 36.99 -10.94
C ALA A 141 10.70 38.13 -11.00
N LEU A 142 10.42 39.27 -10.34
CA LEU A 142 11.33 40.40 -10.25
C LEU A 142 12.43 40.21 -9.20
N ILE A 143 12.29 39.21 -8.32
CA ILE A 143 13.24 38.95 -7.24
C ILE A 143 14.17 37.81 -7.64
N ALA A 144 15.46 38.12 -7.80
CA ALA A 144 16.44 37.13 -8.24
C ALA A 144 16.60 35.98 -7.24
N GLY A 145 16.57 34.74 -7.74
CA GLY A 145 16.82 33.53 -6.95
C GLY A 145 15.66 33.05 -6.07
N VAL A 146 14.50 33.72 -6.07
CA VAL A 146 13.33 33.30 -5.30
C VAL A 146 12.61 32.13 -5.98
N GLY A 147 12.10 31.20 -5.18
CA GLY A 147 11.22 30.14 -5.64
C GLY A 147 9.84 30.66 -6.01
N ARG A 148 9.31 30.25 -7.16
CA ARG A 148 7.99 30.69 -7.65
C ARG A 148 6.90 29.67 -7.34
N ILE A 149 5.64 30.08 -7.38
CA ILE A 149 4.50 29.16 -7.24
C ILE A 149 3.85 28.96 -8.61
N ALA A 150 3.65 27.71 -8.98
CA ALA A 150 2.82 27.29 -10.10
C ALA A 150 1.62 26.51 -9.55
N SER A 151 0.40 26.88 -9.96
CA SER A 151 -0.80 26.19 -9.47
C SER A 151 -0.91 24.75 -9.99
N THR A 152 -0.31 24.47 -11.15
CA THR A 152 -0.37 23.18 -11.85
C THR A 152 0.92 22.90 -12.64
N ILE A 153 1.12 21.66 -13.10
CA ILE A 153 2.21 21.34 -14.05
C ILE A 153 2.05 22.11 -15.37
N SER A 154 0.82 22.37 -15.81
CA SER A 154 0.56 23.22 -16.98
C SER A 154 1.03 24.66 -16.75
N ALA A 155 0.77 25.22 -15.56
CA ALA A 155 1.27 26.54 -15.19
C ALA A 155 2.81 26.57 -15.09
N LEU A 156 3.43 25.50 -14.59
CA LEU A 156 4.90 25.37 -14.57
C LEU A 156 5.49 25.39 -16.00
N ARG A 157 4.87 24.70 -16.96
CA ARG A 157 5.29 24.73 -18.37
C ARG A 157 5.20 26.13 -18.98
N ALA A 158 4.16 26.89 -18.64
CA ALA A 158 3.96 28.25 -19.14
C ALA A 158 4.83 29.30 -18.43
N MET A 159 5.39 28.98 -17.27
CA MET A 159 6.18 29.90 -16.47
C MET A 159 7.55 30.14 -17.10
N SER A 160 7.86 31.39 -17.43
CA SER A 160 9.25 31.77 -17.77
C SER A 160 10.14 31.63 -16.54
N ALA A 161 11.30 30.99 -16.71
CA ALA A 161 12.23 30.79 -15.62
C ALA A 161 12.78 32.11 -15.09
N GLY A 162 13.01 33.10 -15.94
CA GLY A 162 13.64 34.37 -15.58
C GLY A 162 14.90 34.13 -14.72
N ASN A 163 14.93 34.75 -13.54
CA ASN A 163 15.99 34.59 -12.54
C ASN A 163 15.67 33.55 -11.44
N SER A 164 14.59 32.78 -11.60
CA SER A 164 14.12 31.82 -10.60
C SER A 164 14.97 30.55 -10.62
N LYS A 165 15.25 30.01 -9.44
CA LYS A 165 16.02 28.75 -9.28
C LYS A 165 15.14 27.54 -8.96
N SER A 166 13.94 27.77 -8.45
CA SER A 166 12.99 26.71 -8.08
C SER A 166 11.53 27.16 -8.27
N ALA A 167 10.63 26.18 -8.24
CA ALA A 167 9.20 26.39 -8.27
C ALA A 167 8.47 25.35 -7.40
N LEU A 168 7.53 25.79 -6.57
CA LEU A 168 6.56 24.93 -5.90
C LEU A 168 5.34 24.76 -6.81
N VAL A 169 5.03 23.52 -7.17
CA VAL A 169 3.79 23.15 -7.85
C VAL A 169 2.75 22.72 -6.80
N LEU A 170 1.57 23.35 -6.80
CA LEU A 170 0.53 23.09 -5.79
C LEU A 170 -0.34 21.84 -6.07
N GLY A 171 -0.27 21.29 -7.27
CA GLY A 171 -1.00 20.10 -7.72
C GLY A 171 -0.69 19.78 -9.18
N TYR A 172 -1.04 18.60 -9.67
CA TYR A 172 -0.70 18.21 -11.04
C TYR A 172 -1.57 18.93 -12.07
N SER A 173 -2.90 18.80 -11.94
CA SER A 173 -3.93 19.40 -12.81
C SER A 173 -4.71 20.52 -12.13
N THR A 174 -4.89 20.45 -10.81
CA THR A 174 -5.53 21.50 -10.01
C THR A 174 -4.80 21.65 -8.69
N ALA A 175 -4.64 22.88 -8.20
CA ALA A 175 -4.02 23.10 -6.89
C ALA A 175 -4.73 22.29 -5.79
N GLY A 176 -3.97 21.52 -5.02
CA GLY A 176 -4.49 20.67 -3.94
C GLY A 176 -5.00 19.28 -4.37
N ASP A 177 -4.76 18.84 -5.60
CA ASP A 177 -5.12 17.48 -6.06
C ASP A 177 -4.21 16.35 -5.54
N GLY A 178 -3.24 16.68 -4.68
CA GLY A 178 -2.23 15.78 -4.15
C GLY A 178 -0.93 15.75 -4.96
N GLY A 179 -0.95 16.18 -6.23
CA GLY A 179 0.20 16.13 -7.14
C GLY A 179 1.20 17.27 -6.96
N SER A 180 1.36 17.76 -5.73
CA SER A 180 2.29 18.84 -5.43
C SER A 180 3.74 18.38 -5.47
N GLY A 181 4.66 19.29 -5.77
CA GLY A 181 6.09 18.99 -5.78
C GLY A 181 6.95 20.23 -5.90
N ASN A 182 8.14 20.19 -5.30
CA ASN A 182 9.17 21.20 -5.52
C ASN A 182 9.95 20.83 -6.76
N PHE A 183 10.19 21.80 -7.65
CA PHE A 183 10.99 21.63 -8.84
C PHE A 183 12.17 22.59 -8.79
N TYR A 184 13.38 22.11 -9.05
CA TYR A 184 14.53 22.97 -9.26
C TYR A 184 14.81 23.13 -10.75
N ARG A 185 15.38 24.27 -11.12
CA ARG A 185 15.83 24.54 -12.48
C ARG A 185 17.21 23.91 -12.67
N ASP A 186 17.31 22.96 -13.59
CA ASP A 186 18.60 22.45 -14.06
C ASP A 186 19.06 23.26 -15.28
N THR A 187 20.07 24.10 -15.09
CA THR A 187 20.65 24.91 -16.19
C THR A 187 21.66 24.14 -17.03
N THR A 188 22.09 22.96 -16.57
CA THR A 188 23.04 22.10 -17.30
C THR A 188 22.33 21.14 -18.24
N ASP A 189 21.08 20.79 -17.94
CA ASP A 189 20.24 19.97 -18.80
C ASP A 189 19.53 20.81 -19.87
N THR A 190 19.97 20.62 -21.12
CA THR A 190 19.40 21.26 -22.30
C THR A 190 18.76 20.25 -23.27
N THR A 191 18.78 18.96 -22.95
CA THR A 191 18.48 17.88 -23.88
C THR A 191 17.35 16.96 -23.43
N SER A 192 17.12 16.81 -22.12
CA SER A 192 16.04 15.94 -21.63
C SER A 192 14.69 16.40 -22.16
N ALA A 193 13.88 15.42 -22.57
CA ALA A 193 12.50 15.62 -22.98
C ALA A 193 11.59 15.85 -21.76
N ASP A 194 10.45 16.51 -21.98
CA ASP A 194 9.37 16.57 -21.00
C ASP A 194 8.78 15.17 -20.84
N ASN A 195 8.84 14.62 -19.64
CA ASN A 195 8.25 13.31 -19.33
C ASN A 195 6.92 13.46 -18.57
N GLY A 196 6.50 14.70 -18.29
CA GLY A 196 5.29 15.03 -17.55
C GLY A 196 5.31 14.75 -16.07
N ILE A 197 6.37 14.18 -15.51
CA ILE A 197 6.43 13.72 -14.12
C ILE A 197 7.63 14.36 -13.40
N THR A 198 8.84 13.86 -13.66
CA THR A 198 10.08 14.32 -12.99
C THR A 198 10.83 15.38 -13.78
N THR A 199 10.58 15.52 -15.08
CA THR A 199 11.16 16.56 -15.94
C THR A 199 10.05 17.26 -16.70
N ILE A 200 9.88 18.55 -16.41
CA ILE A 200 8.93 19.44 -17.09
C ILE A 200 9.74 20.46 -17.90
N VAL A 201 9.47 20.54 -19.20
CA VAL A 201 10.16 21.48 -20.09
C VAL A 201 9.29 22.73 -20.25
N GLY A 202 9.80 23.85 -19.75
CA GLY A 202 9.17 25.16 -19.90
C GLY A 202 9.11 25.60 -21.38
N ALA A 203 8.19 26.49 -21.71
CA ALA A 203 8.06 27.06 -23.04
C ALA A 203 9.34 27.81 -23.50
N ASP A 204 10.16 28.26 -22.55
CA ASP A 204 11.46 28.90 -22.79
C ASP A 204 12.63 27.89 -22.88
N GLY A 205 12.35 26.59 -22.89
CA GLY A 205 13.33 25.51 -22.93
C GLY A 205 13.94 25.12 -21.59
N THR A 206 13.52 25.74 -20.48
CA THR A 206 14.00 25.41 -19.13
C THR A 206 13.62 23.99 -18.72
N ARG A 207 14.53 23.24 -18.09
CA ARG A 207 14.23 21.91 -17.51
C ARG A 207 14.00 22.05 -16.01
N TRP A 208 12.73 21.93 -15.62
CA TRP A 208 12.32 21.84 -14.23
C TRP A 208 12.38 20.37 -13.81
N LYS A 209 13.18 20.07 -12.78
CA LYS A 209 13.40 18.74 -12.24
C LYS A 209 12.69 18.59 -10.91
N LEU A 210 11.83 17.59 -10.77
CA LEU A 210 11.17 17.29 -9.50
C LEU A 210 12.24 16.94 -8.47
N GLU A 211 12.17 17.61 -7.32
CA GLU A 211 12.94 17.25 -6.14
C GLU A 211 12.20 16.12 -5.41
N HIS A 212 12.82 14.94 -5.36
CA HIS A 212 12.29 13.77 -4.70
C HIS A 212 13.39 13.04 -3.92
N ASP A 213 13.03 12.38 -2.83
CA ASP A 213 13.94 11.68 -1.91
C ASP A 213 14.10 10.18 -2.25
N GLY A 214 13.93 9.84 -3.52
CA GLY A 214 13.90 8.47 -4.01
C GLY A 214 12.49 7.86 -4.12
N HIS A 215 11.43 8.67 -3.99
CA HIS A 215 10.04 8.23 -4.17
C HIS A 215 9.26 9.19 -5.08
N VAL A 216 8.37 8.66 -5.92
CA VAL A 216 7.41 9.46 -6.69
C VAL A 216 6.05 8.80 -6.61
N ASP A 217 5.02 9.57 -6.27
CA ASP A 217 3.67 9.04 -6.09
C ASP A 217 2.78 9.16 -7.33
N LEU A 218 1.66 8.44 -7.33
CA LEU A 218 0.71 8.45 -8.44
C LEU A 218 0.07 9.84 -8.70
N TYR A 219 -0.11 10.68 -7.69
CA TYR A 219 -0.65 12.04 -7.88
C TYR A 219 0.39 12.94 -8.58
N GLN A 220 1.67 12.79 -8.27
CA GLN A 220 2.76 13.49 -8.96
C GLN A 220 2.91 13.05 -10.43
N ALA A 221 2.45 11.84 -10.77
CA ALA A 221 2.27 11.39 -12.16
C ALA A 221 0.92 11.83 -12.79
N GLY A 222 0.13 12.60 -12.05
CA GLY A 222 -1.15 13.15 -12.49
C GLY A 222 -2.33 12.19 -12.40
N CYS A 223 -2.21 11.07 -11.69
CA CYS A 223 -3.31 10.14 -11.50
C CYS A 223 -4.41 10.74 -10.60
N VAL A 224 -5.65 10.30 -10.79
CA VAL A 224 -6.82 10.72 -10.02
C VAL A 224 -7.46 9.50 -9.38
N ALA A 225 -7.62 9.52 -8.06
CA ALA A 225 -8.10 8.38 -7.27
C ALA A 225 -9.63 8.32 -7.09
N ASP A 226 -10.40 8.86 -8.02
CA ASP A 226 -11.86 8.93 -7.92
C ASP A 226 -12.58 7.58 -8.14
N GLY A 227 -11.84 6.55 -8.60
CA GLY A 227 -12.38 5.25 -9.00
C GLY A 227 -13.03 5.24 -10.38
N ALA A 228 -12.95 6.32 -11.15
CA ALA A 228 -13.62 6.50 -12.44
C ALA A 228 -12.66 6.96 -13.55
N THR A 229 -11.80 7.94 -13.27
CA THR A 229 -10.78 8.45 -14.17
C THR A 229 -9.81 7.32 -14.54
N ASP A 230 -9.59 7.15 -15.84
CA ASP A 230 -8.62 6.17 -16.33
C ASP A 230 -7.19 6.69 -16.14
N ASN A 231 -6.41 5.99 -15.31
CA ASN A 231 -5.04 6.32 -15.01
C ASN A 231 -4.03 5.43 -15.73
N THR A 232 -4.48 4.51 -16.59
CA THR A 232 -3.62 3.46 -17.17
C THR A 232 -2.35 4.03 -17.81
N ALA A 233 -2.51 5.01 -18.70
CA ALA A 233 -1.38 5.62 -19.39
C ALA A 233 -0.41 6.35 -18.44
N LYS A 234 -0.93 6.96 -17.36
CA LYS A 234 -0.14 7.70 -16.37
C LYS A 234 0.65 6.75 -15.46
N ILE A 235 0.00 5.70 -14.98
CA ILE A 235 0.64 4.64 -14.19
C ILE A 235 1.71 3.94 -15.03
N GLN A 236 1.41 3.59 -16.29
CA GLN A 236 2.38 2.96 -17.18
C GLN A 236 3.57 3.90 -17.47
N ALA A 237 3.34 5.19 -17.69
CA ALA A 237 4.42 6.16 -17.88
C ALA A 237 5.34 6.25 -16.65
N LEU A 238 4.77 6.23 -15.43
CA LEU A 238 5.54 6.22 -14.20
C LEU A 238 6.35 4.94 -14.02
N ILE A 239 5.76 3.77 -14.31
CA ILE A 239 6.47 2.47 -14.31
C ILE A 239 7.65 2.51 -15.29
N ASN A 240 7.42 2.96 -16.52
CA ASN A 240 8.46 3.06 -17.55
C ASN A 240 9.58 4.00 -17.11
N LEU A 241 9.24 5.13 -16.48
CA LEU A 241 10.20 6.10 -15.99
C LEU A 241 11.04 5.56 -14.83
N ALA A 242 10.42 4.86 -13.87
CA ALA A 242 11.11 4.22 -12.75
C ALA A 242 12.11 3.18 -13.28
N ILE A 243 11.69 2.35 -14.24
CA ILE A 243 12.56 1.35 -14.90
C ILE A 243 13.71 2.01 -15.67
N ALA A 244 13.43 3.05 -16.45
CA ALA A 244 14.43 3.71 -17.29
C ALA A 244 15.49 4.47 -16.50
N THR A 245 15.19 4.86 -15.26
CA THR A 245 16.08 5.70 -14.43
C THR A 245 16.63 4.96 -13.21
N ASP A 246 16.11 3.79 -12.87
CA ASP A 246 16.36 3.03 -11.62
C ASP A 246 16.23 3.90 -10.35
N GLY A 247 15.57 5.06 -10.47
CA GLY A 247 15.87 6.21 -9.63
C GLY A 247 14.92 6.38 -8.44
N PHE A 248 13.76 5.73 -8.45
CA PHE A 248 12.77 5.90 -7.39
C PHE A 248 11.81 4.72 -7.22
N GLU A 249 11.29 4.59 -6.01
CA GLU A 249 10.16 3.73 -5.68
C GLU A 249 8.83 4.46 -5.99
N ILE A 250 7.89 3.75 -6.60
CA ILE A 250 6.56 4.26 -6.91
C ILE A 250 5.68 4.13 -5.68
N ILE A 251 5.07 5.24 -5.26
CA ILE A 251 4.11 5.23 -4.16
C ILE A 251 2.68 5.22 -4.71
N VAL A 252 1.86 4.29 -4.22
CA VAL A 252 0.40 4.30 -4.37
C VAL A 252 -0.19 4.96 -3.12
N PRO A 253 -0.63 6.22 -3.16
CA PRO A 253 -1.11 6.93 -1.98
C PRO A 253 -2.32 6.25 -1.31
N LEU A 254 -2.45 6.40 0.01
CA LEU A 254 -3.66 6.03 0.73
C LEU A 254 -4.83 6.93 0.30
N VAL A 255 -5.94 6.30 -0.06
CA VAL A 255 -7.17 7.01 -0.46
C VAL A 255 -8.35 6.59 0.39
N GLY A 256 -9.32 7.49 0.56
CA GLY A 256 -10.48 7.25 1.43
C GLY A 256 -11.36 6.06 1.01
N PRO A 257 -12.32 5.64 1.84
CA PRO A 257 -13.18 4.49 1.57
C PRO A 257 -13.84 4.54 0.19
N GLY A 258 -13.80 3.42 -0.54
CA GLY A 258 -14.36 3.30 -1.90
C GLY A 258 -13.60 4.05 -3.02
N LYS A 259 -12.53 4.79 -2.71
CA LYS A 259 -11.66 5.46 -3.70
C LYS A 259 -10.54 4.53 -4.19
N SER A 260 -10.03 4.77 -5.39
CA SER A 260 -8.98 3.94 -6.01
C SER A 260 -8.44 4.59 -7.28
N PHE A 261 -7.22 4.22 -7.66
CA PHE A 261 -6.65 4.54 -8.97
C PHE A 261 -7.10 3.49 -9.99
N ARG A 262 -8.00 3.89 -10.89
CA ARG A 262 -8.57 2.99 -11.89
C ARG A 262 -7.64 2.82 -13.10
N ALA A 263 -7.46 1.58 -13.55
CA ALA A 263 -6.81 1.20 -14.80
C ALA A 263 -7.79 0.38 -15.66
N THR A 264 -7.79 0.59 -16.98
CA THR A 264 -8.69 -0.03 -17.95
C THR A 264 -7.99 -1.01 -18.88
N SER A 265 -6.67 -1.15 -18.76
CA SER A 265 -5.88 -2.17 -19.43
C SER A 265 -4.71 -2.63 -18.57
N THR A 266 -4.07 -3.71 -18.99
CA THR A 266 -2.89 -4.31 -18.34
C THR A 266 -1.75 -3.31 -18.17
N LEU A 267 -1.13 -3.35 -16.99
CA LEU A 267 0.12 -2.65 -16.66
C LEU A 267 1.29 -3.60 -16.84
N THR A 268 2.31 -3.17 -17.58
CA THR A 268 3.47 -4.00 -17.95
C THR A 268 4.70 -3.59 -17.15
N ILE A 269 5.36 -4.57 -16.55
CA ILE A 269 6.65 -4.44 -15.86
C ILE A 269 7.63 -5.39 -16.53
N ASN A 270 8.73 -4.83 -17.04
CA ASN A 270 9.72 -5.58 -17.81
C ASN A 270 11.15 -5.57 -17.23
N ALA A 271 11.32 -4.96 -16.06
CA ALA A 271 12.57 -4.85 -15.31
C ALA A 271 12.26 -4.54 -13.83
N GLY A 272 13.29 -4.40 -13.00
CA GLY A 272 13.15 -4.08 -11.59
C GLY A 272 12.36 -2.80 -11.34
N VAL A 273 11.35 -2.87 -10.47
CA VAL A 273 10.55 -1.74 -10.03
C VAL A 273 10.01 -2.01 -8.63
N ARG A 274 9.97 -0.96 -7.80
CA ARG A 274 9.39 -1.03 -6.46
C ARG A 274 8.09 -0.23 -6.45
N ILE A 275 6.99 -0.88 -6.11
CA ILE A 275 5.66 -0.29 -5.98
C ILE A 275 5.19 -0.51 -4.54
N ARG A 276 5.10 0.58 -3.78
CA ARG A 276 4.73 0.56 -2.37
C ARG A 276 3.45 1.33 -2.12
N GLY A 277 2.55 0.74 -1.37
CA GLY A 277 1.40 1.38 -0.77
C GLY A 277 1.63 1.67 0.71
N GLU A 278 0.66 2.33 1.31
CA GLU A 278 0.63 2.71 2.73
C GLU A 278 -0.30 1.77 3.52
N GLY A 279 -0.65 0.62 2.93
CA GLY A 279 -1.53 -0.39 3.49
C GLY A 279 -2.96 -0.32 2.96
N CYS A 280 -3.72 -1.38 3.22
CA CYS A 280 -5.13 -1.49 2.87
C CYS A 280 -5.96 -1.97 4.05
N GLU A 281 -7.06 -1.29 4.29
CA GLU A 281 -8.15 -1.75 5.14
C GLU A 281 -9.17 -2.49 4.23
N PRO A 282 -9.24 -3.84 4.23
CA PRO A 282 -10.07 -4.57 3.27
C PRO A 282 -11.55 -4.17 3.35
N HIS A 283 -12.02 -3.81 4.54
CA HIS A 283 -13.37 -3.30 4.78
C HIS A 283 -13.40 -2.32 5.96
N SER A 284 -14.18 -1.25 5.84
CA SER A 284 -14.50 -0.32 6.95
C SER A 284 -15.78 -0.70 7.68
N VAL A 285 -16.65 -1.49 7.03
CA VAL A 285 -17.88 -2.03 7.63
C VAL A 285 -18.05 -3.48 7.16
N VAL A 286 -18.17 -4.40 8.12
CA VAL A 286 -18.51 -5.80 7.86
C VAL A 286 -20.03 -5.94 7.74
N ASN A 287 -20.49 -6.46 6.61
CA ASN A 287 -21.87 -6.85 6.40
C ASN A 287 -21.96 -8.36 6.54
N GLY A 288 -22.48 -8.85 7.67
CA GLY A 288 -22.50 -10.28 8.00
C GLY A 288 -23.27 -11.20 7.04
N SER A 289 -23.99 -10.63 6.06
CA SER A 289 -24.74 -11.39 5.05
C SER A 289 -24.68 -10.78 3.64
N GLY A 290 -23.73 -9.87 3.37
CA GLY A 290 -23.68 -9.12 2.13
C GLY A 290 -22.28 -8.64 1.77
N GLN A 291 -22.20 -7.75 0.77
CA GLN A 291 -20.93 -7.13 0.39
C GLN A 291 -20.46 -6.17 1.49
N ASN A 292 -19.19 -6.28 1.88
CA ASN A 292 -18.55 -5.38 2.81
C ASN A 292 -18.27 -4.03 2.15
N THR A 293 -18.27 -2.96 2.94
CA THR A 293 -17.86 -1.63 2.45
C THR A 293 -16.34 -1.57 2.45
N ARG A 294 -15.71 -1.36 1.29
CA ARG A 294 -14.24 -1.27 1.18
C ARG A 294 -13.71 -0.08 1.98
N GLY A 295 -12.71 -0.33 2.82
CA GLY A 295 -12.05 0.68 3.64
C GLY A 295 -11.09 1.56 2.85
N GLN A 296 -10.37 2.41 3.59
CA GLN A 296 -9.30 3.23 3.00
C GLN A 296 -8.09 2.37 2.60
N GLY A 297 -7.23 2.89 1.73
CA GLY A 297 -5.98 2.22 1.39
C GLY A 297 -5.40 2.56 0.04
N SER A 298 -4.26 1.96 -0.27
CA SER A 298 -3.53 2.10 -1.53
C SER A 298 -4.12 1.22 -2.64
N TRP A 299 -5.29 1.60 -3.15
CA TRP A 299 -6.10 0.76 -4.04
C TRP A 299 -5.87 1.00 -5.53
N LEU A 300 -5.54 -0.06 -6.25
CA LEU A 300 -5.58 -0.16 -7.72
C LEU A 300 -6.85 -0.89 -8.16
N PHE A 301 -7.66 -0.24 -9.01
CA PHE A 301 -8.87 -0.82 -9.56
C PHE A 301 -8.65 -1.24 -11.01
N PHE A 302 -8.50 -2.55 -11.25
CA PHE A 302 -8.42 -3.12 -12.59
C PHE A 302 -9.81 -3.29 -13.18
N ASP A 303 -10.23 -2.29 -13.95
CA ASP A 303 -11.55 -2.22 -14.56
C ASP A 303 -11.56 -2.74 -16.00
N HIS A 304 -11.11 -3.98 -16.13
CA HIS A 304 -11.08 -4.76 -17.37
C HIS A 304 -10.97 -6.25 -17.04
N THR A 305 -11.17 -7.10 -18.05
CA THR A 305 -11.10 -8.57 -17.90
C THR A 305 -9.70 -9.15 -18.15
N GLY A 306 -8.76 -8.35 -18.66
CA GLY A 306 -7.37 -8.78 -18.85
C GLY A 306 -6.54 -8.91 -17.55
N ILE A 307 -5.26 -9.20 -17.71
CA ILE A 307 -4.27 -9.28 -16.62
C ILE A 307 -4.07 -7.89 -15.97
N GLY A 308 -4.04 -7.80 -14.64
CA GLY A 308 -3.76 -6.55 -13.93
C GLY A 308 -2.34 -6.06 -14.17
N PHE A 309 -1.36 -6.75 -13.57
CA PHE A 309 0.06 -6.60 -13.85
C PHE A 309 0.60 -7.81 -14.62
N THR A 310 1.23 -7.57 -15.76
CA THR A 310 2.09 -8.56 -16.41
C THR A 310 3.54 -8.25 -16.08
N ILE A 311 4.24 -9.22 -15.48
CA ILE A 311 5.64 -9.10 -15.07
C ILE A 311 6.46 -10.13 -15.84
N THR A 312 7.35 -9.67 -16.70
CA THR A 312 8.17 -10.53 -17.56
C THR A 312 9.53 -9.90 -17.87
N ALA A 313 10.47 -10.62 -18.47
CA ALA A 313 11.70 -10.02 -18.98
C ALA A 313 11.42 -9.09 -20.17
N SER A 314 12.35 -8.17 -20.50
CA SER A 314 12.21 -7.20 -21.61
C SER A 314 11.91 -7.83 -22.98
N SER A 315 12.23 -9.10 -23.16
CA SER A 315 11.77 -9.93 -24.27
C SER A 315 11.09 -11.18 -23.73
N SER A 316 9.77 -11.27 -23.86
CA SER A 316 8.88 -12.31 -23.32
C SER A 316 9.15 -13.75 -23.79
N LEU A 317 10.23 -13.98 -24.53
CA LEU A 317 10.65 -15.26 -25.13
C LEU A 317 12.08 -15.66 -24.74
N ASP A 318 12.78 -14.80 -24.00
CA ASP A 318 14.13 -15.12 -23.57
C ASP A 318 14.06 -15.99 -22.31
N SER A 319 14.24 -17.29 -22.50
CA SER A 319 14.39 -18.23 -21.39
C SER A 319 15.70 -18.03 -20.63
N THR A 320 16.57 -17.08 -21.02
CA THR A 320 17.88 -16.83 -20.40
C THR A 320 17.95 -15.56 -19.55
N SER A 321 16.86 -14.79 -19.44
CA SER A 321 16.79 -13.59 -18.59
C SER A 321 15.49 -13.51 -17.79
N ALA A 322 15.52 -12.82 -16.65
CA ALA A 322 14.37 -12.57 -15.80
C ALA A 322 14.34 -11.09 -15.38
N ALA A 323 13.14 -10.51 -15.25
CA ALA A 323 13.00 -9.25 -14.53
C ALA A 323 13.28 -9.51 -13.06
N THR A 324 14.31 -8.87 -12.49
CA THR A 324 14.70 -9.04 -11.09
C THR A 324 14.51 -7.74 -10.32
N GLY A 325 14.23 -7.84 -9.01
CA GLY A 325 14.02 -6.68 -8.15
C GLY A 325 12.61 -6.07 -8.24
N VAL A 326 11.63 -6.82 -8.75
CA VAL A 326 10.22 -6.38 -8.74
C VAL A 326 9.64 -6.60 -7.35
N ARG A 327 9.15 -5.53 -6.72
CA ARG A 327 8.56 -5.61 -5.38
C ARG A 327 7.24 -4.85 -5.32
N PHE A 328 6.22 -5.54 -4.81
CA PHE A 328 4.96 -4.95 -4.41
C PHE A 328 4.86 -5.01 -2.89
N SER A 329 4.54 -3.88 -2.24
CA SER A 329 4.32 -3.86 -0.80
C SER A 329 3.13 -2.99 -0.41
N GLY A 330 2.26 -3.44 0.50
CA GLY A 330 1.21 -2.59 1.10
C GLY A 330 0.14 -2.04 0.15
N ILE A 331 0.04 -2.56 -1.09
CA ILE A 331 -0.99 -2.18 -2.06
C ILE A 331 -2.21 -3.09 -1.98
N GLY A 332 -3.31 -2.65 -2.59
CA GLY A 332 -4.48 -3.48 -2.77
C GLY A 332 -5.03 -3.46 -4.18
N THR A 333 -5.63 -4.56 -4.61
CA THR A 333 -6.27 -4.70 -5.92
C THR A 333 -7.76 -4.97 -5.78
N VAL A 334 -8.54 -4.49 -6.74
CA VAL A 334 -9.99 -4.71 -6.81
C VAL A 334 -10.43 -4.90 -8.26
N ARG A 335 -11.43 -5.75 -8.45
CA ARG A 335 -12.10 -6.02 -9.73
C ARG A 335 -13.58 -5.63 -9.68
N ARG A 336 -14.15 -5.37 -10.85
CA ARG A 336 -15.59 -5.12 -10.98
C ARG A 336 -16.36 -6.45 -11.09
N HIS A 337 -17.28 -6.66 -10.16
CA HIS A 337 -18.31 -7.69 -10.22
C HIS A 337 -19.69 -7.08 -10.00
N THR A 338 -20.71 -7.70 -10.59
CA THR A 338 -22.11 -7.32 -10.37
C THR A 338 -22.70 -8.18 -9.26
N LEU A 339 -22.88 -7.60 -8.07
CA LEU A 339 -23.54 -8.22 -6.94
C LEU A 339 -24.70 -7.32 -6.47
N VAL A 340 -25.92 -7.63 -6.88
CA VAL A 340 -27.11 -6.84 -6.52
C VAL A 340 -27.60 -7.27 -5.14
N THR A 341 -27.68 -6.33 -4.21
CA THR A 341 -28.19 -6.55 -2.84
C THR A 341 -29.62 -7.10 -2.89
N GLY A 342 -29.87 -8.19 -2.15
CA GLY A 342 -31.20 -8.80 -2.04
C GLY A 342 -31.68 -9.60 -3.27
N ALA A 343 -30.87 -9.70 -4.33
CA ALA A 343 -31.24 -10.54 -5.48
C ALA A 343 -31.20 -12.04 -5.11
N THR A 344 -32.15 -12.80 -5.65
CA THR A 344 -32.30 -14.24 -5.42
C THR A 344 -31.58 -15.09 -6.47
N THR A 345 -31.10 -14.48 -7.54
CA THR A 345 -30.35 -15.15 -8.61
C THR A 345 -28.95 -15.52 -8.16
N THR A 346 -28.42 -16.62 -8.71
CA THR A 346 -27.05 -17.08 -8.48
C THR A 346 -26.04 -15.99 -8.85
N PHE A 347 -25.02 -15.80 -8.02
CA PHE A 347 -23.91 -14.90 -8.32
C PHE A 347 -23.07 -15.46 -9.47
N SER A 348 -22.83 -14.63 -10.49
CA SER A 348 -21.94 -14.93 -11.61
C SER A 348 -20.86 -13.84 -11.68
N PRO A 349 -19.61 -14.15 -11.33
CA PRO A 349 -18.55 -13.14 -11.37
C PRO A 349 -18.14 -12.82 -12.80
N THR A 350 -17.81 -11.55 -13.05
CA THR A 350 -16.96 -11.17 -14.18
C THR A 350 -15.69 -12.02 -14.20
N GLN A 351 -15.47 -12.79 -15.27
CA GLN A 351 -14.27 -13.61 -15.42
C GLN A 351 -13.13 -12.73 -15.94
N ALA A 352 -12.24 -12.32 -15.04
CA ALA A 352 -11.03 -11.59 -15.37
C ALA A 352 -9.80 -12.51 -15.27
N ASP A 353 -8.72 -12.20 -15.97
CA ASP A 353 -7.46 -12.91 -15.78
C ASP A 353 -6.76 -12.50 -14.47
N PHE A 354 -5.54 -12.99 -14.25
CA PHE A 354 -4.78 -12.77 -13.02
C PHE A 354 -4.56 -11.27 -12.70
N ASP A 355 -4.64 -10.92 -11.42
CA ASP A 355 -4.21 -9.60 -10.94
C ASP A 355 -2.69 -9.44 -11.05
N PHE A 356 -1.95 -10.51 -10.77
CA PHE A 356 -0.50 -10.59 -10.96
C PHE A 356 -0.17 -11.82 -11.81
N ASP A 357 0.32 -11.57 -13.02
CA ASP A 357 0.83 -12.62 -13.90
C ASP A 357 2.34 -12.51 -14.02
N ILE A 358 3.03 -13.50 -13.44
CA ILE A 358 4.49 -13.52 -13.34
C ILE A 358 5.02 -14.57 -14.30
N ASN A 359 5.77 -14.13 -15.30
CA ASN A 359 6.35 -14.98 -16.34
C ASN A 359 7.88 -14.81 -16.35
N ASN A 360 8.59 -15.81 -15.81
CA ASN A 360 10.04 -15.80 -15.64
C ASN A 360 10.60 -14.51 -15.01
N ALA A 361 10.08 -14.11 -13.84
CA ALA A 361 10.54 -12.93 -13.11
C ALA A 361 10.73 -13.21 -11.61
N ASP A 362 11.66 -12.49 -10.97
CA ASP A 362 11.92 -12.53 -9.53
C ASP A 362 11.11 -11.42 -8.84
N VAL A 363 10.06 -11.84 -8.13
CA VAL A 363 9.01 -10.97 -7.59
C VAL A 363 8.77 -11.23 -6.11
N SER A 364 8.74 -10.15 -5.32
CA SER A 364 8.24 -10.16 -3.94
C SER A 364 6.90 -9.44 -3.83
N ILE A 365 5.92 -10.08 -3.20
CA ILE A 365 4.58 -9.53 -2.91
C ILE A 365 4.38 -9.57 -1.39
N GLU A 366 4.38 -8.41 -0.76
CA GLU A 366 4.39 -8.27 0.70
C GLU A 366 3.23 -7.41 1.20
N ASP A 367 2.47 -7.87 2.20
CA ASP A 367 1.38 -7.12 2.82
C ASP A 367 0.34 -6.59 1.81
N VAL A 368 0.06 -7.38 0.76
CA VAL A 368 -0.87 -7.03 -0.31
C VAL A 368 -2.29 -7.52 0.00
N THR A 369 -3.29 -6.74 -0.37
CA THR A 369 -4.71 -7.13 -0.29
C THR A 369 -5.34 -7.29 -1.68
N MET A 370 -5.66 -8.51 -2.10
CA MET A 370 -6.43 -8.77 -3.31
C MET A 370 -7.92 -8.92 -2.96
N LEU A 371 -8.68 -7.83 -3.03
CA LEU A 371 -10.00 -7.78 -2.41
C LEU A 371 -10.96 -8.83 -2.99
N ASN A 372 -11.06 -8.91 -4.32
CA ASN A 372 -12.02 -9.76 -5.02
C ASN A 372 -11.56 -10.19 -6.43
N PRO A 373 -10.31 -10.63 -6.64
CA PRO A 373 -9.90 -11.06 -7.97
C PRO A 373 -10.68 -12.29 -8.43
N TYR A 374 -10.93 -12.42 -9.74
CA TYR A 374 -11.36 -13.71 -10.28
C TYR A 374 -10.21 -14.74 -10.18
N LYS A 375 -9.01 -14.33 -10.59
CA LYS A 375 -7.76 -15.05 -10.40
C LYS A 375 -6.73 -14.12 -9.74
N GLY A 376 -6.09 -14.56 -8.66
CA GLY A 376 -5.15 -13.74 -7.89
C GLY A 376 -3.77 -13.64 -8.53
N ILE A 377 -2.90 -14.62 -8.23
CA ILE A 377 -1.49 -14.61 -8.60
C ILE A 377 -1.16 -15.86 -9.42
N ARG A 378 -0.41 -15.70 -10.51
CA ARG A 378 0.21 -16.81 -11.27
C ARG A 378 1.72 -16.64 -11.35
N LEU A 379 2.45 -17.75 -11.20
CA LEU A 379 3.82 -17.91 -11.67
C LEU A 379 3.90 -18.99 -12.74
N VAL A 380 4.51 -18.65 -13.88
CA VAL A 380 4.80 -19.55 -15.00
C VAL A 380 6.21 -19.30 -15.54
N ASN A 381 6.81 -20.31 -16.20
CA ASN A 381 8.15 -20.28 -16.78
C ASN A 381 9.25 -19.79 -15.81
N GLY A 382 9.19 -20.15 -14.53
CA GLY A 382 10.13 -19.74 -13.48
C GLY A 382 11.50 -20.43 -13.57
N SER A 383 12.16 -20.37 -14.72
CA SER A 383 13.52 -20.88 -14.95
C SER A 383 14.57 -20.09 -14.18
N PHE A 384 14.41 -18.77 -14.13
CA PHE A 384 15.28 -17.84 -13.40
C PHE A 384 14.50 -16.95 -12.42
N GLY A 385 13.19 -16.81 -12.65
CA GLY A 385 12.28 -16.08 -11.78
C GLY A 385 11.87 -16.85 -10.51
N ARG A 386 11.76 -16.13 -9.40
CA ARG A 386 11.34 -16.65 -8.09
C ARG A 386 10.13 -15.87 -7.59
N LEU A 387 9.29 -16.52 -6.78
CA LEU A 387 8.15 -15.88 -6.15
C LEU A 387 8.25 -15.98 -4.64
N THR A 388 8.23 -14.83 -3.97
CA THR A 388 8.04 -14.72 -2.52
C THR A 388 6.75 -13.96 -2.24
N ILE A 389 5.83 -14.58 -1.51
CA ILE A 389 4.61 -13.97 -1.01
C ILE A 389 4.68 -13.97 0.52
N ARG A 390 4.40 -12.82 1.14
CA ARG A 390 4.26 -12.66 2.59
C ARG A 390 3.10 -11.74 2.95
N GLY A 391 2.24 -12.13 3.89
CA GLY A 391 1.19 -11.23 4.40
C GLY A 391 0.08 -10.94 3.39
N LEU A 392 -0.28 -11.91 2.56
CA LEU A 392 -1.31 -11.73 1.52
C LEU A 392 -2.72 -11.94 2.11
N ARG A 393 -3.64 -11.03 1.84
CA ARG A 393 -5.06 -11.17 2.20
C ARG A 393 -5.93 -11.11 0.94
N GLY A 394 -7.04 -11.85 0.90
CA GLY A 394 -7.97 -11.67 -0.21
C GLY A 394 -9.18 -12.61 -0.24
N GLN A 395 -10.07 -12.38 -1.20
CA GLN A 395 -11.20 -13.26 -1.51
C GLN A 395 -11.20 -13.61 -3.02
N PRO A 396 -10.25 -14.44 -3.48
CA PRO A 396 -10.26 -14.91 -4.87
C PRO A 396 -11.51 -15.72 -5.17
N LEU A 397 -12.05 -15.59 -6.39
CA LEU A 397 -13.31 -16.23 -6.76
C LEU A 397 -13.14 -17.56 -7.51
N SER A 398 -12.02 -17.76 -8.22
CA SER A 398 -11.74 -18.99 -8.98
C SER A 398 -10.34 -19.56 -8.71
N ARG A 399 -9.30 -18.72 -8.71
CA ARG A 399 -7.92 -19.14 -8.43
C ARG A 399 -7.26 -18.17 -7.46
N GLY A 400 -6.73 -18.65 -6.34
CA GLY A 400 -5.98 -17.82 -5.40
C GLY A 400 -4.54 -17.60 -5.86
N ILE A 401 -3.68 -18.57 -5.58
CA ILE A 401 -2.29 -18.62 -6.04
C ILE A 401 -2.11 -19.85 -6.92
N VAL A 402 -1.53 -19.66 -8.11
CA VAL A 402 -1.22 -20.72 -9.07
C VAL A 402 0.27 -20.69 -9.37
N ILE A 403 0.97 -21.79 -9.11
CA ILE A 403 2.38 -21.96 -9.50
C ILE A 403 2.44 -23.13 -10.49
N GLU A 404 2.68 -22.80 -11.76
CA GLU A 404 2.62 -23.77 -12.85
C GLU A 404 3.97 -24.38 -13.18
N GLU A 405 5.01 -23.55 -13.32
CA GLU A 405 6.37 -23.96 -13.67
C GLU A 405 7.37 -23.15 -12.85
N SER A 406 7.84 -23.73 -11.74
CA SER A 406 8.93 -23.16 -10.94
C SER A 406 9.94 -24.26 -10.62
N TYR A 407 11.17 -24.06 -11.10
CA TYR A 407 12.25 -25.05 -10.98
C TYR A 407 13.12 -24.83 -9.73
N ASP A 408 12.93 -23.70 -9.06
CA ASP A 408 13.58 -23.30 -7.82
C ASP A 408 12.53 -23.00 -6.73
N THR A 409 12.96 -22.91 -5.46
CA THR A 409 12.04 -22.75 -4.33
C THR A 409 11.25 -21.44 -4.35
N CYS A 410 9.91 -21.56 -4.48
CA CYS A 410 8.94 -20.52 -4.16
C CYS A 410 8.57 -20.50 -2.67
N ARG A 411 8.21 -19.32 -2.15
CA ARG A 411 7.78 -19.13 -0.75
C ARG A 411 6.41 -18.45 -0.69
N VAL A 412 5.47 -19.06 0.02
CA VAL A 412 4.12 -18.54 0.25
C VAL A 412 3.85 -18.57 1.76
N ILE A 413 3.91 -17.40 2.39
CA ILE A 413 3.97 -17.28 3.85
C ILE A 413 2.88 -16.31 4.34
N ASP A 414 2.19 -16.64 5.42
CA ASP A 414 1.18 -15.80 6.06
C ASP A 414 0.11 -15.32 5.06
N VAL A 415 -0.63 -16.26 4.47
CA VAL A 415 -1.67 -15.98 3.48
C VAL A 415 -3.05 -16.26 4.05
N GLN A 416 -3.98 -15.33 3.92
CA GLN A 416 -5.34 -15.46 4.41
C GLN A 416 -6.36 -15.24 3.29
N PHE A 417 -6.99 -16.31 2.83
CA PHE A 417 -8.16 -16.22 1.97
C PHE A 417 -9.45 -16.31 2.80
N TRP A 418 -10.13 -15.18 2.97
CA TRP A 418 -11.29 -14.98 3.85
C TRP A 418 -12.31 -14.06 3.15
N PRO A 419 -13.59 -14.00 3.56
CA PRO A 419 -14.62 -13.16 2.93
C PRO A 419 -14.43 -11.65 3.10
N PHE A 420 -13.24 -11.11 2.80
CA PHE A 420 -12.91 -9.70 2.95
C PHE A 420 -13.81 -8.80 2.11
N TRP A 421 -14.23 -9.27 0.92
CA TRP A 421 -15.10 -8.53 0.02
C TRP A 421 -16.59 -8.73 0.33
N SER A 422 -17.03 -9.97 0.59
CA SER A 422 -18.46 -10.27 0.74
C SER A 422 -18.74 -11.53 1.55
N HIS A 423 -19.65 -11.42 2.52
CA HIS A 423 -20.29 -12.54 3.23
C HIS A 423 -21.63 -12.96 2.58
N ASP A 424 -21.92 -12.47 1.37
CA ASP A 424 -23.13 -12.88 0.66
C ASP A 424 -23.07 -14.40 0.36
N GLN A 425 -24.07 -15.14 0.80
CA GLN A 425 -24.16 -16.60 0.64
C GLN A 425 -24.00 -17.03 -0.82
N ARG A 426 -24.42 -16.20 -1.80
CA ARG A 426 -24.28 -16.53 -3.22
C ARG A 426 -22.81 -16.52 -3.67
N VAL A 427 -21.99 -15.68 -3.06
CA VAL A 427 -20.53 -15.67 -3.30
C VAL A 427 -19.89 -16.90 -2.67
N TRP A 428 -20.32 -17.30 -1.47
CA TRP A 428 -19.85 -18.55 -0.84
C TRP A 428 -20.23 -19.77 -1.67
N ASN A 429 -21.48 -19.88 -2.12
CA ASN A 429 -21.91 -20.99 -2.98
C ASN A 429 -21.10 -21.05 -4.28
N TYR A 430 -20.79 -19.90 -4.88
CA TYR A 430 -19.94 -19.86 -6.07
C TYR A 430 -18.51 -20.35 -5.77
N THR A 431 -17.90 -19.85 -4.69
CA THR A 431 -16.52 -20.19 -4.33
C THR A 431 -16.40 -21.65 -3.84
N LEU A 432 -17.39 -22.17 -3.11
CA LEU A 432 -17.51 -23.59 -2.78
C LEU A 432 -17.59 -24.49 -4.01
N ALA A 433 -18.07 -23.99 -5.16
CA ALA A 433 -18.13 -24.77 -6.40
C ALA A 433 -16.94 -24.53 -7.36
N ASN A 434 -16.15 -23.47 -7.17
CA ASN A 434 -15.18 -23.01 -8.20
C ASN A 434 -13.79 -22.66 -7.68
N LEU A 435 -13.66 -22.22 -6.43
CA LEU A 435 -12.40 -21.69 -5.91
C LEU A 435 -11.42 -22.82 -5.63
N ARG A 436 -10.25 -22.73 -6.27
CA ARG A 436 -9.04 -23.46 -5.87
C ARG A 436 -8.06 -22.47 -5.29
N SER A 437 -7.83 -22.56 -3.98
CA SER A 437 -7.13 -21.50 -3.24
C SER A 437 -5.63 -21.52 -3.50
N TYR A 438 -4.99 -22.68 -3.33
CA TYR A 438 -3.58 -22.88 -3.61
C TYR A 438 -3.44 -23.99 -4.66
N VAL A 439 -2.88 -23.65 -5.81
CA VAL A 439 -2.68 -24.58 -6.91
C VAL A 439 -1.19 -24.69 -7.20
N SER A 440 -0.66 -25.91 -7.11
CA SER A 440 0.74 -26.22 -7.39
C SER A 440 0.82 -27.28 -8.49
N MET A 441 1.49 -26.96 -9.59
CA MET A 441 1.72 -27.90 -10.70
C MET A 441 3.19 -28.30 -10.72
N ARG A 442 3.97 -28.01 -11.77
CA ARG A 442 5.42 -28.22 -11.77
C ARG A 442 6.09 -27.19 -10.85
N ASN A 443 6.45 -27.64 -9.65
CA ASN A 443 6.96 -26.77 -8.58
C ASN A 443 7.96 -27.52 -7.70
N ASP A 444 9.23 -27.09 -7.72
CA ASP A 444 10.33 -27.76 -7.04
C ASP A 444 10.64 -27.19 -5.66
N ASN A 445 10.52 -28.04 -4.64
CA ASN A 445 10.76 -27.71 -3.24
C ASN A 445 10.01 -26.46 -2.74
N PRO A 446 8.72 -26.24 -3.09
CA PRO A 446 8.02 -25.05 -2.62
C PRO A 446 7.79 -25.09 -1.11
N PHE A 447 7.73 -23.89 -0.52
CA PHE A 447 7.55 -23.71 0.91
C PHE A 447 6.29 -22.88 1.19
N TYR A 448 5.33 -23.50 1.85
CA TYR A 448 4.09 -22.88 2.31
C TYR A 448 4.08 -22.83 3.84
N GLN A 449 3.78 -21.67 4.42
CA GLN A 449 3.72 -21.51 5.87
C GLN A 449 2.57 -20.60 6.29
N ASN A 450 1.82 -21.00 7.33
CA ASN A 450 0.72 -20.20 7.90
C ASN A 450 -0.28 -19.77 6.82
N ILE A 451 -0.81 -20.74 6.07
CA ILE A 451 -1.77 -20.48 4.99
C ILE A 451 -3.19 -20.80 5.46
N PHE A 452 -4.14 -19.95 5.09
CA PHE A 452 -5.54 -20.08 5.45
C PHE A 452 -6.43 -19.96 4.22
N SER A 453 -7.51 -20.76 4.17
CA SER A 453 -8.59 -20.58 3.21
C SER A 453 -9.93 -21.03 3.78
N ILE A 454 -11.01 -20.33 3.44
CA ILE A 454 -12.39 -20.68 3.81
C ILE A 454 -13.36 -20.58 2.63
N PHE A 455 -14.41 -21.40 2.59
CA PHE A 455 -15.42 -21.44 1.53
C PHE A 455 -14.88 -21.72 0.13
N HIS A 456 -13.98 -22.70 0.02
CA HIS A 456 -13.36 -23.09 -1.24
C HIS A 456 -13.90 -24.43 -1.74
N TYR A 457 -13.78 -24.67 -3.05
CA TYR A 457 -13.96 -26.02 -3.59
C TYR A 457 -12.76 -26.90 -3.22
N ILE A 458 -11.53 -26.44 -3.51
CA ILE A 458 -10.31 -27.15 -3.07
C ILE A 458 -9.38 -26.15 -2.39
N GLY A 459 -8.98 -26.44 -1.15
CA GLY A 459 -8.04 -25.61 -0.41
C GLY A 459 -6.64 -25.68 -1.01
N PHE A 460 -6.04 -26.87 -1.01
CA PHE A 460 -4.73 -27.11 -1.60
C PHE A 460 -4.80 -28.18 -2.70
N ASN A 461 -4.44 -27.81 -3.93
CA ASN A 461 -4.57 -28.68 -5.10
C ASN A 461 -3.22 -28.88 -5.78
N ILE A 462 -2.78 -30.14 -5.90
CA ILE A 462 -1.65 -30.53 -6.74
C ILE A 462 -2.18 -31.08 -8.06
N LEU A 463 -1.72 -30.50 -9.16
CA LEU A 463 -2.04 -30.92 -10.53
C LEU A 463 -0.77 -31.38 -11.26
N GLY A 464 -0.93 -32.08 -12.38
CA GLY A 464 0.16 -32.32 -13.32
C GLY A 464 -0.04 -31.57 -14.63
N THR A 465 1.08 -31.18 -15.25
CA THR A 465 1.11 -30.65 -16.62
C THR A 465 2.18 -31.38 -17.43
N THR A 466 2.35 -31.01 -18.70
CA THR A 466 3.45 -31.49 -19.53
C THR A 466 4.83 -31.13 -18.98
N ALA A 467 4.93 -30.08 -18.16
CA ALA A 467 6.17 -29.70 -17.48
C ALA A 467 6.47 -30.60 -16.25
N GLY A 468 5.47 -31.34 -15.75
CA GLY A 468 5.55 -32.26 -14.63
C GLY A 468 4.61 -31.88 -13.48
N THR A 469 4.97 -32.27 -12.25
CA THR A 469 4.17 -32.02 -11.04
C THR A 469 5.04 -31.53 -9.89
N THR A 470 4.43 -31.35 -8.71
CA THR A 470 5.06 -30.77 -7.53
C THR A 470 6.00 -31.78 -6.88
N ASN A 471 7.24 -31.39 -6.61
CA ASN A 471 8.22 -32.25 -5.96
C ASN A 471 8.68 -31.65 -4.61
N LYS A 472 8.65 -32.46 -3.55
CA LYS A 472 9.18 -32.11 -2.21
C LYS A 472 8.60 -30.83 -1.63
N ALA A 473 7.30 -30.61 -1.81
CA ALA A 473 6.62 -29.47 -1.18
C ALA A 473 6.64 -29.59 0.35
N LYS A 474 6.75 -28.45 1.03
CA LYS A 474 6.71 -28.37 2.49
C LYS A 474 5.63 -27.39 2.90
N ILE A 475 4.67 -27.88 3.69
CA ILE A 475 3.51 -27.12 4.14
C ILE A 475 3.49 -27.16 5.67
N PHE A 476 3.61 -26.00 6.30
CA PHE A 476 3.63 -25.85 7.77
C PHE A 476 2.51 -24.93 8.24
N GLY A 477 1.59 -25.43 9.07
CA GLY A 477 0.48 -24.63 9.61
C GLY A 477 -0.48 -24.19 8.50
N ALA A 478 -1.18 -25.15 7.90
CA ALA A 478 -2.21 -24.87 6.91
C ALA A 478 -3.58 -25.13 7.54
N ASP A 479 -4.44 -24.11 7.55
CA ASP A 479 -5.79 -24.18 8.10
C ASP A 479 -6.82 -23.93 6.99
N ILE A 480 -7.43 -25.03 6.54
CA ILE A 480 -8.26 -25.10 5.34
C ILE A 480 -9.70 -25.35 5.79
N ASP A 481 -10.37 -24.28 6.19
CA ASP A 481 -11.65 -24.31 6.89
C ASP A 481 -12.85 -24.30 5.95
N ARG A 482 -13.96 -24.90 6.39
CA ARG A 482 -15.30 -24.87 5.76
C ARG A 482 -15.29 -24.91 4.21
N GLY A 483 -14.62 -25.91 3.64
CA GLY A 483 -14.54 -26.12 2.19
C GLY A 483 -15.18 -27.41 1.70
N VAL A 484 -15.07 -27.72 0.41
CA VAL A 484 -15.44 -29.05 -0.10
C VAL A 484 -14.28 -30.01 0.16
N TYR A 485 -13.10 -29.75 -0.41
CA TYR A 485 -11.90 -30.57 -0.19
C TYR A 485 -10.78 -29.78 0.48
N GLY A 486 -10.13 -30.39 1.47
CA GLY A 486 -8.95 -29.79 2.13
C GLY A 486 -7.71 -29.83 1.23
N PHE A 487 -7.26 -31.05 0.90
CA PHE A 487 -6.17 -31.34 -0.01
C PHE A 487 -6.62 -32.29 -1.11
N VAL A 488 -6.21 -32.02 -2.36
CA VAL A 488 -6.43 -32.91 -3.50
C VAL A 488 -5.15 -33.06 -4.33
N GLN A 489 -4.65 -34.29 -4.46
CA GLN A 489 -3.82 -34.68 -5.60
C GLN A 489 -4.75 -35.08 -6.74
N ASP A 490 -4.75 -34.30 -7.81
CA ASP A 490 -5.60 -34.50 -8.98
C ASP A 490 -5.12 -35.67 -9.86
N GLU A 491 -6.03 -36.24 -10.66
CA GLU A 491 -5.74 -37.36 -11.60
C GLU A 491 -4.66 -37.02 -12.63
N SER A 492 -4.51 -35.73 -12.96
CA SER A 492 -3.46 -35.24 -13.84
C SER A 492 -2.04 -35.37 -13.25
N SER A 493 -1.90 -35.50 -11.93
CA SER A 493 -0.60 -35.54 -11.24
C SER A 493 0.01 -36.94 -11.21
N SER A 494 1.30 -37.05 -11.55
CA SER A 494 2.08 -38.28 -11.44
C SER A 494 3.42 -38.04 -10.76
N GLY A 495 3.71 -38.74 -9.66
CA GLY A 495 4.99 -38.64 -8.94
C GLY A 495 5.12 -37.44 -8.00
N ALA A 496 3.99 -36.85 -7.58
CA ALA A 496 4.02 -35.68 -6.69
C ALA A 496 4.47 -36.05 -5.28
N SER A 497 5.15 -35.15 -4.57
CA SER A 497 5.49 -35.37 -3.17
C SER A 497 5.39 -34.13 -2.28
N ALA A 498 4.88 -34.31 -1.07
CA ALA A 498 4.75 -33.24 -0.09
C ALA A 498 4.76 -33.72 1.37
N LEU A 499 5.29 -32.87 2.25
CA LEU A 499 5.20 -32.98 3.70
C LEU A 499 4.28 -31.89 4.26
N PHE A 500 3.30 -32.30 5.04
CA PHE A 500 2.37 -31.43 5.76
C PHE A 500 2.59 -31.58 7.27
N ILE A 501 2.81 -30.47 7.97
CA ILE A 501 2.89 -30.44 9.44
C ILE A 501 1.89 -29.42 9.99
N GLY A 502 1.00 -29.86 10.87
CA GLY A 502 -0.05 -28.99 11.41
C GLY A 502 -1.07 -28.60 10.34
N PHE A 503 -1.58 -29.60 9.62
CA PHE A 503 -2.64 -29.42 8.62
C PHE A 503 -4.01 -29.63 9.28
N SER A 504 -4.82 -28.59 9.34
CA SER A 504 -6.24 -28.68 9.71
C SER A 504 -7.12 -28.47 8.50
N ALA A 505 -8.16 -29.28 8.38
CA ALA A 505 -9.20 -29.04 7.40
C ALA A 505 -10.59 -29.40 7.93
N GLN A 506 -11.58 -28.59 7.57
CA GLN A 506 -12.97 -28.81 7.92
C GLN A 506 -13.85 -28.69 6.68
N GLY A 507 -14.74 -29.65 6.48
CA GLY A 507 -15.72 -29.55 5.39
C GLY A 507 -16.88 -28.61 5.74
N GLU A 508 -17.53 -28.08 4.70
CA GLU A 508 -18.73 -27.24 4.88
C GLU A 508 -20.00 -28.07 5.02
N THR A 509 -20.88 -27.67 5.95
CA THR A 509 -22.18 -28.33 6.13
C THR A 509 -23.13 -28.00 4.98
N GLY A 510 -23.90 -28.99 4.52
CA GLY A 510 -24.94 -28.77 3.51
C GLY A 510 -24.45 -28.79 2.06
N VAL A 511 -23.18 -29.11 1.80
CA VAL A 511 -22.70 -29.48 0.47
C VAL A 511 -23.28 -30.85 0.08
N SER A 512 -23.64 -31.05 -1.19
CA SER A 512 -24.21 -32.33 -1.67
C SER A 512 -23.16 -33.35 -2.12
N GLU A 513 -21.90 -32.92 -2.24
CA GLU A 513 -20.81 -33.72 -2.77
C GLU A 513 -20.28 -34.71 -1.73
N GLU A 514 -19.82 -35.87 -2.18
CA GLU A 514 -19.06 -36.83 -1.39
C GLU A 514 -17.63 -36.31 -1.17
N ASN A 515 -17.51 -35.35 -0.27
CA ASN A 515 -16.28 -34.60 -0.06
C ASN A 515 -15.33 -35.26 0.97
N SER A 516 -14.07 -34.83 0.99
CA SER A 516 -13.05 -35.38 1.89
C SER A 516 -12.00 -34.34 2.29
N GLY A 517 -11.40 -34.51 3.46
CA GLY A 517 -10.31 -33.64 3.92
C GLY A 517 -9.04 -33.83 3.12
N ILE A 518 -8.67 -35.08 2.84
CA ILE A 518 -7.52 -35.45 2.00
C ILE A 518 -8.01 -36.43 0.95
N LEU A 519 -7.80 -36.09 -0.33
CA LEU A 519 -8.10 -36.96 -1.47
C LEU A 519 -6.87 -37.11 -2.36
N THR A 520 -6.53 -38.36 -2.71
CA THR A 520 -5.65 -38.64 -3.86
C THR A 520 -6.44 -39.27 -4.98
N SER A 521 -6.22 -38.79 -6.20
CA SER A 521 -6.75 -39.36 -7.44
C SER A 521 -5.67 -39.57 -8.51
N GLY A 522 -4.46 -39.05 -8.28
CA GLY A 522 -3.32 -39.14 -9.20
C GLY A 522 -2.58 -40.47 -9.15
N THR A 523 -1.35 -40.47 -9.68
CA THR A 523 -0.50 -41.66 -9.76
C THR A 523 0.81 -41.47 -9.00
N ASN A 524 1.30 -42.50 -8.32
CA ASN A 524 2.62 -42.53 -7.67
C ASN A 524 2.93 -41.33 -6.75
N GLY A 525 1.92 -40.76 -6.10
CA GLY A 525 2.06 -39.66 -5.15
C GLY A 525 2.61 -40.12 -3.81
N GLU A 526 3.48 -39.32 -3.19
CA GLU A 526 4.10 -39.59 -1.89
C GLU A 526 3.81 -38.45 -0.91
N PHE A 527 2.90 -38.68 0.04
CA PHE A 527 2.46 -37.63 0.96
C PHE A 527 2.65 -38.06 2.41
N THR A 528 3.16 -37.14 3.24
CA THR A 528 3.25 -37.33 4.69
C THR A 528 2.46 -36.24 5.40
N PHE A 529 1.58 -36.63 6.30
CA PHE A 529 0.79 -35.74 7.13
C PHE A 529 1.10 -35.97 8.61
N GLU A 530 1.69 -34.96 9.25
CA GLU A 530 2.05 -34.95 10.66
C GLU A 530 0.97 -34.24 11.48
N SER A 531 0.26 -35.02 12.30
CA SER A 531 -0.83 -34.60 13.19
C SER A 531 -1.97 -33.83 12.48
N PRO A 532 -2.57 -34.38 11.40
CA PRO A 532 -3.68 -33.70 10.74
C PRO A 532 -4.93 -33.69 11.63
N ASP A 533 -5.72 -32.61 11.57
CA ASP A 533 -7.03 -32.48 12.22
C ASP A 533 -8.11 -32.28 11.15
N LEU A 534 -8.88 -33.34 10.87
CA LEU A 534 -9.84 -33.39 9.77
C LEU A 534 -11.23 -33.67 10.30
N ARG A 535 -12.22 -32.87 9.89
CA ARG A 535 -13.58 -33.04 10.39
C ARG A 535 -14.68 -32.52 9.45
N VAL A 536 -15.90 -32.99 9.68
CA VAL A 536 -17.13 -32.54 8.99
C VAL A 536 -17.08 -32.86 7.49
N TYR A 537 -17.06 -34.15 7.16
CA TYR A 537 -17.05 -34.62 5.77
C TYR A 537 -18.22 -35.57 5.49
N ASN A 538 -18.86 -35.40 4.33
CA ASN A 538 -19.93 -36.26 3.84
C ASN A 538 -19.41 -37.67 3.55
N ALA A 539 -18.18 -37.80 3.04
CA ALA A 539 -17.51 -39.07 2.83
C ALA A 539 -16.42 -39.30 3.88
N ASN A 540 -15.20 -39.66 3.45
CA ASN A 540 -14.08 -39.96 4.33
C ASN A 540 -13.41 -38.68 4.85
N CYS A 541 -12.69 -38.76 5.96
CA CYS A 541 -11.69 -37.73 6.24
C CYS A 541 -10.50 -37.86 5.27
N ILE A 542 -10.08 -39.10 4.98
CA ILE A 542 -8.93 -39.40 4.12
C ILE A 542 -9.30 -40.51 3.13
N ARG A 543 -9.18 -40.21 1.85
CA ARG A 543 -9.47 -41.14 0.76
C ARG A 543 -8.28 -41.22 -0.19
N VAL A 544 -7.60 -42.35 -0.23
CA VAL A 544 -6.39 -42.55 -1.05
C VAL A 544 -6.73 -43.44 -2.25
N TYR A 545 -7.00 -42.82 -3.38
CA TYR A 545 -7.37 -43.45 -4.65
C TYR A 545 -6.36 -43.07 -5.75
N GLY A 546 -6.64 -43.47 -6.99
CA GLY A 546 -5.67 -43.45 -8.09
C GLY A 546 -4.84 -44.73 -8.09
N THR A 547 -3.58 -44.64 -8.50
CA THR A 547 -2.70 -45.82 -8.61
C THR A 547 -1.33 -45.56 -8.01
N GLY A 548 -0.84 -46.47 -7.17
CA GLY A 548 0.53 -46.42 -6.66
C GLY A 548 0.82 -45.31 -5.66
N ASN A 549 -0.21 -44.64 -5.11
CA ASN A 549 0.01 -43.57 -4.13
C ASN A 549 0.38 -44.17 -2.76
N SER A 550 1.29 -43.50 -2.05
CA SER A 550 1.78 -43.86 -0.72
C SER A 550 1.58 -42.68 0.22
N VAL A 551 0.70 -42.85 1.22
CA VAL A 551 0.37 -41.81 2.19
C VAL A 551 0.73 -42.26 3.60
N VAL A 552 1.53 -41.46 4.30
CA VAL A 552 1.88 -41.68 5.71
C VAL A 552 1.16 -40.64 6.57
N ILE A 553 0.50 -41.10 7.64
CA ILE A 553 -0.33 -40.26 8.51
C ILE A 553 0.05 -40.54 9.96
N ASN A 554 0.62 -39.55 10.65
CA ASN A 554 1.03 -39.69 12.04
C ASN A 554 0.09 -38.94 12.99
N ASN A 555 -0.33 -39.57 14.08
CA ASN A 555 -1.20 -38.99 15.12
C ASN A 555 -2.45 -38.23 14.60
N PRO A 556 -3.24 -38.79 13.66
CA PRO A 556 -4.38 -38.07 13.11
C PRO A 556 -5.48 -37.85 14.14
N LYS A 557 -6.20 -36.73 14.02
CA LYS A 557 -7.49 -36.50 14.68
C LYS A 557 -8.57 -36.37 13.62
N LEU A 558 -9.47 -37.34 13.56
CA LEU A 558 -10.52 -37.47 12.57
C LEU A 558 -11.87 -37.52 13.28
N ALA A 559 -12.82 -36.69 12.86
CA ALA A 559 -14.15 -36.70 13.45
C ALA A 559 -15.24 -36.33 12.45
N THR A 560 -16.49 -36.68 12.74
CA THR A 560 -17.65 -36.12 12.03
C THR A 560 -17.56 -36.42 10.53
N PHE A 561 -17.33 -37.69 10.19
CA PHE A 561 -17.22 -38.19 8.82
C PHE A 561 -18.43 -39.08 8.48
N ASN A 562 -18.52 -39.55 7.23
CA ASN A 562 -19.66 -40.33 6.74
C ASN A 562 -21.00 -39.59 6.91
N GLN A 563 -21.03 -38.26 6.78
CA GLN A 563 -22.26 -37.50 6.98
C GLN A 563 -23.34 -37.76 5.91
N ALA A 564 -22.95 -38.28 4.74
CA ALA A 564 -23.89 -38.79 3.75
C ALA A 564 -24.59 -40.11 4.18
N ASN A 565 -24.12 -40.76 5.25
CA ASN A 565 -24.57 -42.06 5.71
C ASN A 565 -24.48 -43.16 4.62
N SER A 566 -23.39 -43.13 3.86
CA SER A 566 -23.11 -44.05 2.73
C SER A 566 -22.03 -45.09 3.07
N ASN A 567 -21.83 -45.36 4.36
CA ASN A 567 -20.87 -46.34 4.88
C ASN A 567 -19.39 -46.03 4.54
N PHE A 568 -19.02 -44.75 4.48
CA PHE A 568 -17.64 -44.34 4.29
C PHE A 568 -16.81 -44.57 5.57
N PRO A 569 -15.62 -45.19 5.47
CA PRO A 569 -14.69 -45.25 6.59
C PRO A 569 -13.96 -43.91 6.80
N ALA A 570 -13.37 -43.67 7.98
CA ALA A 570 -12.59 -42.46 8.22
C ALA A 570 -11.37 -42.36 7.29
N ILE A 571 -10.67 -43.48 7.11
CA ILE A 571 -9.52 -43.64 6.22
C ILE A 571 -9.78 -44.79 5.25
N GLU A 572 -9.64 -44.52 3.95
CA GLU A 572 -9.83 -45.52 2.89
C GLU A 572 -8.60 -45.61 1.98
N ALA A 573 -8.10 -46.84 1.78
CA ALA A 573 -7.08 -47.15 0.80
C ALA A 573 -7.70 -47.88 -0.41
N GLY A 574 -7.76 -47.22 -1.55
CA GLY A 574 -8.16 -47.80 -2.83
C GLY A 574 -7.17 -48.87 -3.34
N PRO A 575 -7.54 -49.63 -4.39
CA PRO A 575 -6.66 -50.65 -4.98
C PRO A 575 -5.31 -50.06 -5.40
N ASP A 576 -4.24 -50.83 -5.32
CA ASP A 576 -2.87 -50.43 -5.68
C ASP A 576 -2.31 -49.21 -4.94
N ASN A 577 -2.96 -48.77 -3.86
CA ASN A 577 -2.48 -47.69 -3.00
C ASN A 577 -2.06 -48.21 -1.62
N ARG A 578 -1.19 -47.44 -0.95
CA ARG A 578 -0.71 -47.71 0.40
C ARG A 578 -0.98 -46.54 1.33
N VAL A 579 -1.50 -46.86 2.51
CA VAL A 579 -1.67 -45.92 3.62
C VAL A 579 -1.04 -46.51 4.88
N ASP A 580 -0.10 -45.81 5.50
CA ASP A 580 0.42 -46.16 6.82
C ASP A 580 -0.01 -45.10 7.84
N VAL A 581 -0.82 -45.53 8.79
CA VAL A 581 -1.18 -44.74 9.97
C VAL A 581 -0.19 -45.10 11.08
N THR A 582 0.36 -44.09 11.75
CA THR A 582 1.33 -44.25 12.83
C THR A 582 0.96 -43.39 14.04
N GLY A 583 1.59 -43.67 15.19
CA GLY A 583 1.31 -42.96 16.44
C GLY A 583 -0.04 -43.35 17.06
N TYR A 584 -0.74 -42.37 17.63
CA TYR A 584 -2.02 -42.54 18.32
C TYR A 584 -3.16 -41.88 17.53
N PRO A 585 -3.85 -42.62 16.63
CA PRO A 585 -4.99 -42.09 15.90
C PRO A 585 -6.17 -41.82 16.85
N ARG A 586 -6.81 -40.66 16.71
CA ARG A 586 -8.04 -40.29 17.42
C ARG A 586 -9.17 -40.19 16.40
N ILE A 587 -10.02 -41.20 16.36
CA ILE A 587 -11.15 -41.29 15.41
C ILE A 587 -12.44 -41.35 16.22
N GLY A 588 -13.39 -40.44 15.96
CA GLY A 588 -14.65 -40.37 16.70
C GLY A 588 -15.78 -39.75 15.88
N ASP A 589 -16.98 -39.65 16.47
CA ASP A 589 -18.17 -39.08 15.81
C ASP A 589 -18.39 -39.62 14.39
N THR A 590 -18.62 -40.93 14.28
CA THR A 590 -18.43 -41.65 13.02
C THR A 590 -19.65 -41.72 12.12
N ASN A 591 -20.82 -41.28 12.58
CA ASN A 591 -22.11 -41.50 11.91
C ASN A 591 -22.27 -42.94 11.37
N GLY A 592 -21.86 -43.95 12.14
CA GLY A 592 -21.90 -45.36 11.76
C GLY A 592 -20.81 -45.84 10.78
N GLY A 593 -19.90 -44.97 10.34
CA GLY A 593 -18.77 -45.32 9.50
C GLY A 593 -17.67 -46.06 10.26
N ALA A 594 -16.99 -46.99 9.58
CA ALA A 594 -15.83 -47.70 10.13
C ALA A 594 -14.60 -46.78 10.26
N TYR A 595 -13.60 -47.16 11.05
CA TYR A 595 -12.37 -46.35 11.16
C TYR A 595 -11.47 -46.51 9.92
N TYR A 596 -11.36 -47.74 9.41
CA TYR A 596 -10.48 -48.09 8.31
C TYR A 596 -11.23 -48.94 7.28
N GLY A 597 -10.93 -48.73 5.99
CA GLY A 597 -11.53 -49.52 4.91
C GLY A 597 -10.73 -49.49 3.61
N GLY A 598 -11.33 -50.05 2.57
CA GLY A 598 -10.73 -50.17 1.24
C GLY A 598 -9.95 -51.48 1.02
N VAL A 599 -9.58 -51.70 -0.24
CA VAL A 599 -8.94 -52.93 -0.73
C VAL A 599 -7.42 -52.80 -0.91
N GLY A 600 -6.88 -51.59 -0.76
CA GLY A 600 -5.45 -51.31 -0.78
C GLY A 600 -4.71 -51.78 0.47
N ILE A 601 -3.41 -51.48 0.51
CA ILE A 601 -2.58 -51.75 1.68
C ILE A 601 -2.81 -50.63 2.70
N LEU A 602 -3.59 -50.91 3.73
CA LEU A 602 -3.74 -50.03 4.89
C LEU A 602 -3.06 -50.71 6.08
N ARG A 603 -2.12 -50.01 6.72
CA ARG A 603 -1.51 -50.42 7.99
C ARG A 603 -1.86 -49.39 9.05
N ALA A 604 -2.47 -49.81 10.13
CA ALA A 604 -2.78 -48.92 11.25
C ALA A 604 -2.41 -49.57 12.60
N PRO A 605 -2.04 -48.75 13.61
CA PRO A 605 -1.94 -49.25 14.98
C PRO A 605 -3.33 -49.71 15.42
N GLY A 606 -3.39 -50.83 16.11
CA GLY A 606 -4.63 -51.27 16.76
C GLY A 606 -4.47 -51.33 18.26
N GLU A 607 -5.46 -51.91 18.91
CA GLU A 607 -5.45 -52.11 20.35
C GLU A 607 -4.54 -53.26 20.75
N SER A 608 -4.00 -53.17 21.95
CA SER A 608 -3.29 -54.27 22.60
C SER A 608 -3.76 -54.43 24.03
N GLY A 609 -3.59 -55.63 24.56
CA GLY A 609 -3.94 -55.91 25.94
C GLY A 609 -3.47 -57.29 26.38
N SER A 610 -3.79 -57.61 27.63
CA SER A 610 -3.53 -58.93 28.23
C SER A 610 -4.85 -59.53 28.69
N THR A 611 -5.03 -60.83 28.46
CA THR A 611 -6.24 -61.56 28.85
C THR A 611 -5.85 -62.77 29.68
N THR A 612 -6.51 -62.96 30.82
CA THR A 612 -6.49 -64.21 31.59
C THR A 612 -7.92 -64.78 31.63
N ALA A 613 -8.10 -66.00 31.14
CA ALA A 613 -9.42 -66.62 31.03
C ALA A 613 -9.35 -68.15 31.18
N THR A 614 -10.51 -68.77 31.40
CA THR A 614 -10.66 -70.23 31.28
C THR A 614 -11.23 -70.56 29.91
N THR A 615 -10.62 -71.50 29.20
CA THR A 615 -11.09 -71.95 27.89
C THR A 615 -12.44 -72.65 27.98
N SER A 616 -13.29 -72.48 26.97
CA SER A 616 -14.61 -73.13 26.91
C SER A 616 -14.53 -74.65 26.71
N ALA A 617 -15.70 -75.32 26.68
CA ALA A 617 -15.81 -76.73 26.29
C ALA A 617 -15.27 -77.03 24.87
N ALA A 618 -15.12 -75.99 24.03
CA ALA A 618 -14.53 -76.08 22.70
C ALA A 618 -13.07 -75.60 22.65
N GLY A 619 -12.45 -75.25 23.79
CA GLY A 619 -11.08 -74.74 23.86
C GLY A 619 -10.92 -73.26 23.53
N GLN A 620 -12.00 -72.47 23.58
CA GLN A 620 -12.00 -71.10 23.05
C GLN A 620 -12.04 -70.02 24.13
N VAL A 621 -11.47 -68.85 23.83
CA VAL A 621 -11.59 -67.60 24.59
C VAL A 621 -12.01 -66.49 23.64
N ILE A 622 -13.05 -65.74 24.01
CA ILE A 622 -13.49 -64.53 23.30
C ILE A 622 -12.85 -63.33 23.99
N VAL A 623 -12.11 -62.52 23.24
CA VAL A 623 -11.49 -61.28 23.71
C VAL A 623 -12.30 -60.10 23.15
N GLN A 624 -12.75 -59.22 24.03
CA GLN A 624 -13.37 -57.94 23.65
C GLN A 624 -12.27 -56.88 23.52
N HIS A 625 -12.30 -56.05 22.48
CA HIS A 625 -11.35 -54.97 22.26
C HIS A 625 -12.03 -53.68 21.81
N GLY A 626 -11.37 -52.55 22.09
CA GLY A 626 -11.86 -51.21 21.76
C GLY A 626 -11.45 -50.68 20.39
N ALA A 627 -10.85 -51.51 19.53
CA ALA A 627 -10.15 -51.03 18.33
C ALA A 627 -11.02 -50.26 17.32
N GLY A 628 -12.34 -50.45 17.34
CA GLY A 628 -13.26 -49.74 16.45
C GLY A 628 -13.13 -50.14 14.97
N PHE A 629 -12.52 -51.30 14.72
CA PHE A 629 -12.40 -51.91 13.39
C PHE A 629 -12.26 -53.43 13.49
N THR A 630 -12.68 -54.16 12.45
CA THR A 630 -12.43 -55.59 12.34
C THR A 630 -10.97 -55.84 11.95
N PRO A 631 -10.15 -56.48 12.79
CA PRO A 631 -8.72 -56.58 12.54
C PRO A 631 -8.40 -57.55 11.40
N LYS A 632 -7.48 -57.17 10.50
CA LYS A 632 -6.96 -58.12 9.49
C LYS A 632 -6.00 -59.11 10.13
N ARG A 633 -5.23 -58.71 11.15
CA ARG A 633 -4.29 -59.56 11.88
C ARG A 633 -4.48 -59.42 13.39
N VAL A 634 -4.33 -60.54 14.09
CA VAL A 634 -4.34 -60.60 15.56
C VAL A 634 -3.12 -61.42 15.96
N PHE A 635 -2.25 -60.83 16.76
CA PHE A 635 -1.07 -61.49 17.32
C PHE A 635 -1.40 -61.96 18.73
N ILE A 636 -0.98 -63.17 19.08
CA ILE A 636 -1.17 -63.78 20.40
C ILE A 636 0.20 -64.20 20.91
N SER A 637 0.53 -63.82 22.14
CA SER A 637 1.75 -64.23 22.83
C SER A 637 1.39 -64.81 24.19
N MET A 638 1.62 -66.11 24.40
CA MET A 638 1.31 -66.78 25.67
C MET A 638 2.18 -66.21 26.80
N THR A 639 1.56 -65.89 27.95
CA THR A 639 2.24 -65.33 29.13
C THR A 639 2.09 -66.19 30.39
N GLY A 640 1.17 -67.15 30.41
CA GLY A 640 1.09 -68.15 31.49
C GLY A 640 -0.16 -69.03 31.44
N GLY A 641 -0.09 -70.26 31.97
CA GLY A 641 -1.18 -71.24 31.89
C GLY A 641 -1.32 -71.87 30.50
N GLY A 642 -1.83 -73.11 30.44
CA GLY A 642 -1.92 -73.88 29.20
C GLY A 642 -0.56 -74.34 28.66
N ASP A 643 0.33 -74.81 29.53
CA ASP A 643 1.70 -75.23 29.17
C ASP A 643 1.71 -76.20 27.98
N GLY A 644 2.41 -75.81 26.91
CA GLY A 644 2.49 -76.58 25.66
C GLY A 644 1.34 -76.35 24.67
N ALA A 645 0.42 -75.41 24.95
CA ALA A 645 -0.68 -75.08 24.05
C ALA A 645 -0.27 -74.12 22.93
N THR A 646 -0.83 -74.35 21.74
CA THR A 646 -0.79 -73.46 20.58
C THR A 646 -2.12 -72.70 20.47
N SER A 647 -2.08 -71.47 19.97
CA SER A 647 -3.27 -70.62 19.76
C SER A 647 -3.55 -70.38 18.28
N GLN A 648 -4.83 -70.37 17.89
CA GLN A 648 -5.29 -69.97 16.55
C GLN A 648 -6.49 -69.03 16.66
N VAL A 649 -6.44 -67.90 15.96
CA VAL A 649 -7.58 -66.96 15.88
C VAL A 649 -8.58 -67.48 14.85
N ILE A 650 -9.83 -67.69 15.26
CA ILE A 650 -10.86 -68.34 14.44
C ILE A 650 -11.96 -67.40 13.95
N THR A 651 -12.26 -66.33 14.69
CA THR A 651 -13.25 -65.31 14.28
C THR A 651 -12.78 -63.92 14.71
N LYS A 652 -13.17 -62.90 13.96
CA LYS A 652 -12.82 -61.49 14.20
C LYS A 652 -14.05 -60.62 13.89
N THR A 653 -14.37 -59.68 14.76
CA THR A 653 -15.37 -58.63 14.59
C THR A 653 -14.72 -57.28 14.90
N ASP A 654 -15.48 -56.21 14.78
CA ASP A 654 -15.05 -54.85 15.10
C ASP A 654 -14.83 -54.58 16.61
N THR A 655 -15.37 -55.47 17.43
CA THR A 655 -15.45 -55.37 18.88
C THR A 655 -14.82 -56.56 19.60
N SER A 656 -14.54 -57.66 18.90
CA SER A 656 -14.02 -58.89 19.51
C SER A 656 -13.25 -59.79 18.54
N PHE A 657 -12.44 -60.70 19.10
CA PHE A 657 -11.94 -61.87 18.36
C PHE A 657 -11.99 -63.12 19.24
N THR A 658 -12.05 -64.29 18.61
CA THR A 658 -12.04 -65.57 19.31
C THR A 658 -10.74 -66.31 19.03
N VAL A 659 -10.08 -66.75 20.09
CA VAL A 659 -8.87 -67.57 20.05
C VAL A 659 -9.21 -68.99 20.48
N ASN A 660 -8.80 -69.95 19.67
CA ASN A 660 -8.87 -71.38 19.98
C ASN A 660 -7.50 -71.87 20.50
N PHE A 661 -7.48 -72.57 21.62
CA PHE A 661 -6.28 -73.13 22.24
C PHE A 661 -6.28 -74.65 22.15
N PHE A 662 -5.14 -75.25 21.82
CA PHE A 662 -5.01 -76.70 21.63
C PHE A 662 -3.61 -77.21 21.94
N ILE A 663 -3.51 -78.48 22.36
CA ILE A 663 -2.24 -79.22 22.50
C ILE A 663 -2.24 -80.32 21.45
N GLY A 664 -1.29 -80.29 20.51
CA GLY A 664 -1.31 -81.19 19.36
C GLY A 664 -2.56 -80.97 18.50
N ALA A 665 -3.44 -81.96 18.44
CA ALA A 665 -4.73 -81.88 17.73
C ALA A 665 -5.95 -81.77 18.68
N THR A 666 -5.73 -81.70 19.99
CA THR A 666 -6.80 -81.74 21.01
C THR A 666 -7.05 -80.34 21.57
N ALA A 667 -8.32 -79.91 21.59
CA ALA A 667 -8.71 -78.65 22.21
C ALA A 667 -8.32 -78.62 23.70
N LEU A 668 -7.75 -77.51 24.14
CA LEU A 668 -7.41 -77.29 25.55
C LEU A 668 -8.67 -76.85 26.27
N VAL A 669 -9.43 -77.78 26.83
CA VAL A 669 -10.77 -77.54 27.40
C VAL A 669 -10.69 -77.19 28.89
N ASN A 670 -11.54 -76.25 29.35
CA ASN A 670 -11.72 -75.87 30.76
C ASN A 670 -10.41 -75.59 31.51
N SER A 671 -9.44 -74.99 30.82
CA SER A 671 -8.08 -74.75 31.34
C SER A 671 -7.80 -73.26 31.42
N SER A 672 -7.02 -72.85 32.42
CA SER A 672 -6.59 -71.46 32.58
C SER A 672 -5.51 -71.11 31.55
N VAL A 673 -5.69 -70.01 30.84
CA VAL A 673 -4.71 -69.43 29.91
C VAL A 673 -4.57 -67.92 30.14
N SER A 674 -3.35 -67.41 29.97
CA SER A 674 -2.99 -65.99 29.99
C SER A 674 -2.14 -65.68 28.78
N PHE A 675 -2.48 -64.62 28.07
CA PHE A 675 -1.79 -64.22 26.85
C PHE A 675 -1.92 -62.71 26.61
N ASP A 676 -0.89 -62.14 26.01
CA ASP A 676 -0.92 -60.81 25.43
C ASP A 676 -1.44 -60.89 24.00
N TRP A 677 -2.12 -59.83 23.57
CA TRP A 677 -2.67 -59.72 22.24
C TRP A 677 -2.46 -58.32 21.67
N GLU A 678 -2.30 -58.26 20.35
CA GLU A 678 -2.23 -57.02 19.57
C GLU A 678 -3.07 -57.21 18.31
N VAL A 679 -4.01 -56.31 18.07
CA VAL A 679 -4.80 -56.30 16.83
C VAL A 679 -4.22 -55.30 15.85
N LYS A 680 -4.24 -55.61 14.55
CA LYS A 680 -3.79 -54.70 13.48
C LYS A 680 -4.78 -54.72 12.31
N PHE A 681 -4.99 -53.56 11.71
CA PHE A 681 -5.71 -53.43 10.45
C PHE A 681 -4.83 -53.75 9.25
#